data_AF-A0A8H7M514-F1
#
_entry.id   AF-A0A8H7M514-F1
#
_cell.length_a   1.000
_cell.length_b   1.000
_cell.length_c   1.000
_cell.angle_alpha   90.00
_cell.angle_beta   90.00
_cell.angle_gamma   90.00
#
_symmetry.space_group_name_H-M   'P 1'
#
loop_
_entity.id
_entity.type
_entity.pdbx_description
1 polymer ?
#
loop_
_entity_poly.entity_id
_entity_poly.type
_entity_poly.pdbx_seq_one_letter_code
_entity_poly.pdbx_strand_id
1 'polypeptide(L)'
;MLSASLKQGFRRASVARPLRRTLATAVQHSSAPLTEISTLSNGLTIATESHPHAQTATVGVWIDAGSRAETDGTNRRSQHALELEVENLGAHLNAYTSREQTVYYAKAFRKDVGAAVDIISDILQNSKLESGAIERERDVILREQEEVDKQLEEVVFDHLHAVAYQGQPLGRTILGPKKNILSIKRDDLADYIKSNYTADRMVLVGTGGVDHRELQDLAVKHFSNLPVSSNPVGLGKKHHPKTSFVGSEVRIRDDTMNTANIAIAVEGVGWRSPDYFPMLVMQSIMGNWDRSLGAAPLLSSRLSHVVSSNSLANSFMSFSTSYSDTGLWGIYLVSENLVNLDDLVHFTLREWTRMSIAPTDAEVERAKSQLKASLLLGLDGTTAVAEDIGRQLVTAGRRFTPRQIESAVNAVTKDEIKRVANKYLWDKDIAVAALGRVEVSWTTTALDTYRPQSWGARAMHVPDVRDGVWFGDWRGSFFHDHSAIKVVSVPRAGGGGGIPGTTLVLDEKTGAARAVTLTSGSVLATRLVGPKSPARLVLFGAGLQIKHHARLFIQSYPSITHCTIINRSLNDRFTELLADLTMEFPSLRLDGLISSAQNIEPAVRDGDVICTATSSTQPLFDSAWIKQGAHVNLIGSYTSTMRESDPGLIKRAGRLILVDETKSCLVESGELIDASITEDELVEIGTLVREGSEAAKAIERVRQAGDVTVFKSVGVGAQDVGVAGLMVELAEKDGRVGTRVAYD
;
A
#
# COMPACT_ATOMS: atom_id res chain seq x y z
N MET A 1 -33.60 -100.48 2.13
CA MET A 1 -32.35 -99.83 1.67
C MET A 1 -32.38 -98.42 2.25
N LEU A 2 -31.92 -98.14 3.48
CA LEU A 2 -30.64 -98.36 4.18
C LEU A 2 -29.57 -97.27 3.95
N SER A 3 -29.39 -96.48 5.02
CA SER A 3 -28.14 -95.91 5.56
C SER A 3 -27.30 -94.87 4.80
N ALA A 4 -26.91 -93.86 5.59
CA ALA A 4 -25.60 -93.17 5.65
C ALA A 4 -25.56 -91.66 5.30
N SER A 5 -24.94 -90.92 6.22
CA SER A 5 -24.65 -89.48 6.22
C SER A 5 -23.61 -89.06 5.18
N LEU A 6 -23.62 -87.79 4.72
CA LEU A 6 -22.42 -86.94 4.58
C LEU A 6 -22.70 -85.46 4.20
N LYS A 7 -22.14 -84.54 5.02
CA LYS A 7 -21.54 -83.19 4.75
C LYS A 7 -22.11 -82.16 3.73
N GLN A 8 -22.21 -80.93 4.26
CA GLN A 8 -21.81 -79.62 3.69
C GLN A 8 -22.61 -78.98 2.51
N GLY A 9 -22.88 -77.67 2.64
CA GLY A 9 -23.46 -76.82 1.59
C GLY A 9 -23.89 -75.43 2.10
N PHE A 10 -23.13 -74.40 1.75
CA PHE A 10 -23.27 -72.99 2.18
C PHE A 10 -24.70 -72.43 2.34
N ARG A 11 -25.01 -71.84 3.51
CA ARG A 11 -26.11 -70.87 3.67
C ARG A 11 -25.59 -69.44 3.46
N ARG A 12 -26.19 -68.67 2.55
CA ARG A 12 -26.01 -67.20 2.50
C ARG A 12 -26.76 -66.55 3.68
N ALA A 13 -26.15 -65.54 4.30
CA ALA A 13 -26.74 -64.79 5.41
C ALA A 13 -27.85 -63.83 4.95
N SER A 14 -28.77 -63.50 5.86
CA SER A 14 -29.92 -62.62 5.59
C SER A 14 -29.54 -61.14 5.59
N VAL A 15 -30.10 -60.38 4.65
CA VAL A 15 -29.94 -58.91 4.57
C VAL A 15 -30.62 -58.24 5.76
N ALA A 16 -29.85 -57.51 6.58
CA ALA A 16 -30.38 -56.69 7.65
C ALA A 16 -30.98 -55.38 7.10
N ARG A 17 -32.13 -54.95 7.63
CA ARG A 17 -32.69 -53.62 7.34
C ARG A 17 -31.79 -52.53 7.94
N PRO A 18 -31.44 -51.46 7.20
CA PRO A 18 -30.76 -50.31 7.78
C PRO A 18 -31.69 -49.58 8.76
N LEU A 19 -31.16 -49.21 9.92
CA LEU A 19 -31.85 -48.32 10.86
C LEU A 19 -32.00 -46.94 10.22
N ARG A 20 -33.24 -46.44 10.12
CA ARG A 20 -33.48 -45.03 9.78
C ARG A 20 -32.92 -44.17 10.91
N ARG A 21 -31.83 -43.45 10.65
CA ARG A 21 -31.48 -42.27 11.45
C ARG A 21 -32.68 -41.33 11.43
N THR A 22 -33.09 -40.85 12.61
CA THR A 22 -34.00 -39.72 12.72
C THR A 22 -33.43 -38.53 11.97
N LEU A 23 -34.29 -37.70 11.39
CA LEU A 23 -33.88 -36.44 10.78
C LEU A 23 -33.11 -35.63 11.83
N ALA A 24 -31.90 -35.19 11.48
CA ALA A 24 -31.19 -34.24 12.32
C ALA A 24 -32.07 -32.99 12.47
N THR A 25 -32.17 -32.46 13.70
CA THR A 25 -32.73 -31.13 13.92
C THR A 25 -32.03 -30.19 12.97
N ALA A 26 -32.80 -29.44 12.16
CA ALA A 26 -32.22 -28.42 11.32
C ALA A 26 -31.46 -27.45 12.23
N VAL A 27 -30.13 -27.41 12.12
CA VAL A 27 -29.34 -26.31 12.64
C VAL A 27 -29.97 -25.06 12.06
N GLN A 28 -30.46 -24.16 12.92
CA GLN A 28 -30.99 -22.88 12.46
C GLN A 28 -29.93 -22.28 11.56
N HIS A 29 -30.28 -21.96 10.30
CA HIS A 29 -29.34 -21.35 9.38
C HIS A 29 -28.65 -20.20 10.12
N SER A 30 -27.32 -20.26 10.22
CA SER A 30 -26.50 -19.16 10.69
C SER A 30 -26.61 -18.05 9.66
N SER A 31 -27.70 -17.28 9.74
CA SER A 31 -27.88 -16.05 9.01
C SER A 31 -26.64 -15.20 9.24
N ALA A 32 -26.02 -14.74 8.16
CA ALA A 32 -24.97 -13.72 8.25
C ALA A 32 -25.48 -12.62 9.18
N PRO A 33 -24.68 -12.19 10.18
CA PRO A 33 -25.18 -11.43 11.32
C PRO A 33 -25.97 -10.21 10.85
N LEU A 34 -27.18 -10.07 11.40
CA LEU A 34 -28.09 -9.03 10.94
C LEU A 34 -27.53 -7.66 11.36
N THR A 35 -27.63 -6.67 10.48
CA THR A 35 -27.38 -5.28 10.88
C THR A 35 -28.55 -4.80 11.73
N GLU A 36 -28.38 -4.79 13.05
CA GLU A 36 -29.33 -4.19 13.96
C GLU A 36 -29.11 -2.67 13.96
N ILE A 37 -30.19 -1.91 13.78
CA ILE A 37 -30.16 -0.44 13.70
C ILE A 37 -31.23 0.11 14.64
N SER A 38 -30.83 1.07 15.47
CA SER A 38 -31.72 1.84 16.33
C SER A 38 -31.38 3.34 16.26
N THR A 39 -32.25 4.19 16.81
CA THR A 39 -32.07 5.64 16.81
C THR A 39 -32.45 6.19 18.18
N LEU A 40 -31.60 7.04 18.75
CA LEU A 40 -31.88 7.71 20.03
C LEU A 40 -32.90 8.84 19.86
N SER A 41 -33.46 9.30 20.99
CA SER A 41 -34.41 10.42 21.03
C SER A 41 -33.85 11.75 20.51
N ASN A 42 -32.52 11.92 20.47
CA ASN A 42 -31.85 13.08 19.88
C ASN A 42 -31.52 12.91 18.38
N GLY A 43 -31.86 11.78 17.77
CA GLY A 43 -31.62 11.50 16.34
C GLY A 43 -30.33 10.73 16.03
N LEU A 44 -29.45 10.50 17.00
CA LEU A 44 -28.24 9.68 16.80
C LEU A 44 -28.63 8.26 16.35
N THR A 45 -28.11 7.83 15.20
CA THR A 45 -28.29 6.46 14.72
C THR A 45 -27.21 5.54 15.29
N ILE A 46 -27.60 4.34 15.71
CA ILE A 46 -26.72 3.30 16.24
C ILE A 46 -26.88 2.06 15.36
N ALA A 47 -25.78 1.49 14.87
CA ALA A 47 -25.81 0.33 13.99
C ALA A 47 -24.77 -0.71 14.38
N THR A 48 -25.13 -1.99 14.42
CA THR A 48 -24.20 -3.07 14.78
C THR A 48 -24.31 -4.31 13.91
N GLU A 49 -23.16 -4.96 13.69
CA GLU A 49 -23.09 -6.33 13.16
C GLU A 49 -22.34 -7.24 14.15
N SER A 50 -23.10 -7.78 15.10
CA SER A 50 -22.56 -8.57 16.22
C SER A 50 -22.03 -9.92 15.76
N HIS A 51 -20.80 -10.23 16.17
CA HIS A 51 -20.16 -11.53 16.02
C HIS A 51 -19.81 -12.06 17.43
N PRO A 52 -20.70 -12.81 18.11
CA PRO A 52 -20.55 -13.17 19.53
C PRO A 52 -19.27 -13.92 19.91
N HIS A 53 -18.59 -14.55 18.95
CA HIS A 53 -17.33 -15.29 19.14
C HIS A 53 -16.06 -14.45 18.89
N ALA A 54 -16.19 -13.26 18.27
CA ALA A 54 -15.06 -12.39 17.97
C ALA A 54 -14.49 -11.78 19.26
N GLN A 55 -13.17 -11.88 19.43
CA GLN A 55 -12.45 -11.33 20.58
C GLN A 55 -12.08 -9.85 20.41
N THR A 56 -12.10 -9.37 19.16
CA THR A 56 -11.87 -7.96 18.80
C THR A 56 -13.13 -7.34 18.20
N ALA A 57 -13.18 -6.02 18.27
CA ALA A 57 -14.27 -5.19 17.77
C ALA A 57 -13.71 -3.99 17.00
N THR A 58 -14.54 -3.39 16.16
CA THR A 58 -14.32 -2.02 15.69
C THR A 58 -15.55 -1.20 16.02
N VAL A 59 -15.34 -0.09 16.74
CA VAL A 59 -16.38 0.90 17.05
C VAL A 59 -15.97 2.26 16.51
N GLY A 60 -16.93 3.07 16.07
CA GLY A 60 -16.62 4.40 15.56
C GLY A 60 -17.85 5.23 15.24
N VAL A 61 -17.64 6.53 15.05
CA VAL A 61 -18.67 7.47 14.61
C VAL A 61 -18.36 7.95 13.20
N TRP A 62 -19.33 7.76 12.31
CA TRP A 62 -19.37 8.34 10.97
C TRP A 62 -20.26 9.58 11.02
N ILE A 63 -19.81 10.68 10.44
CA ILE A 63 -20.47 11.99 10.48
C ILE A 63 -20.74 12.45 9.04
N ASP A 64 -21.97 12.90 8.75
CA ASP A 64 -22.36 13.53 7.48
C ASP A 64 -21.80 14.97 7.38
N ALA A 65 -20.48 15.08 7.35
CA ALA A 65 -19.70 16.31 7.33
C ALA A 65 -18.35 16.06 6.64
N GLY A 66 -17.79 17.07 5.98
CA GLY A 66 -16.55 16.97 5.20
C GLY A 66 -16.28 18.29 4.47
N SER A 67 -15.30 18.34 3.56
CA SER A 67 -14.92 19.63 2.93
C SER A 67 -16.02 20.30 2.08
N ARG A 68 -17.03 19.54 1.64
CA ARG A 68 -18.27 20.09 1.03
C ARG A 68 -19.14 20.86 2.03
N ALA A 69 -19.10 20.50 3.31
CA ALA A 69 -19.87 21.10 4.41
C ALA A 69 -19.11 22.23 5.14
N GLU A 70 -17.97 22.67 4.60
CA GLU A 70 -17.15 23.73 5.18
C GLU A 70 -17.78 25.13 5.11
N THR A 71 -18.05 25.66 6.30
CA THR A 71 -17.94 27.07 6.67
C THR A 71 -17.14 27.16 7.98
N ASP A 72 -16.47 28.29 8.21
CA ASP A 72 -15.56 28.50 9.35
C ASP A 72 -16.24 28.31 10.74
N GLY A 73 -15.46 27.96 11.78
CA GLY A 73 -15.98 27.39 13.04
C GLY A 73 -15.78 28.10 14.40
N THR A 74 -15.17 27.36 15.37
CA THR A 74 -14.68 27.67 16.75
C THR A 74 -13.51 26.72 17.19
N ASN A 75 -13.70 25.78 18.14
CA ASN A 75 -12.69 24.95 18.83
C ASN A 75 -12.62 23.45 18.31
N ARG A 76 -12.28 22.30 18.97
CA ARG A 76 -11.89 21.86 20.34
C ARG A 76 -11.15 20.42 20.35
N ARG A 77 -10.02 20.16 21.09
CA ARG A 77 -9.43 18.90 21.77
C ARG A 77 -8.11 19.18 22.63
N SER A 78 -7.60 18.30 23.55
CA SER A 78 -6.17 18.28 24.02
C SER A 78 -5.52 16.87 23.95
N GLN A 79 -4.48 16.75 23.14
CA GLN A 79 -3.93 15.51 22.56
C GLN A 79 -3.32 14.49 23.55
N HIS A 80 -2.28 14.87 24.30
CA HIS A 80 -1.34 13.91 24.94
C HIS A 80 -1.97 12.90 25.92
N ALA A 81 -3.06 13.26 26.60
CA ALA A 81 -3.75 12.33 27.50
C ALA A 81 -4.49 11.21 26.75
N LEU A 82 -4.99 11.50 25.54
CA LEU A 82 -5.75 10.54 24.72
C LEU A 82 -4.84 9.49 24.11
N GLU A 83 -3.68 9.92 23.60
CA GLU A 83 -2.69 9.03 22.99
C GLU A 83 -2.28 7.95 24.00
N LEU A 84 -1.92 8.38 25.21
CA LEU A 84 -1.51 7.48 26.29
C LEU A 84 -2.64 6.55 26.75
N GLU A 85 -3.90 7.02 26.78
CA GLU A 85 -5.05 6.18 27.16
C GLU A 85 -5.36 5.11 26.08
N VAL A 86 -5.34 5.50 24.80
CA VAL A 86 -5.52 4.59 23.66
C VAL A 86 -4.41 3.53 23.59
N GLU A 87 -3.14 3.93 23.76
CA GLU A 87 -2.01 3.01 23.76
C GLU A 87 -2.08 1.98 24.90
N ASN A 88 -2.44 2.39 26.12
CA ASN A 88 -2.55 1.49 27.28
C ASN A 88 -3.68 0.45 27.14
N LEU A 89 -4.71 0.73 26.34
CA LEU A 89 -5.76 -0.24 26.00
C LEU A 89 -5.33 -1.24 24.89
N GLY A 90 -4.17 -1.03 24.25
CA GLY A 90 -3.78 -1.75 23.04
C GLY A 90 -4.73 -1.48 21.86
N ALA A 91 -5.44 -0.35 21.90
CA ALA A 91 -6.43 0.02 20.89
C ALA A 91 -5.77 0.82 19.76
N HIS A 92 -6.25 0.64 18.53
CA HIS A 92 -5.87 1.47 17.40
C HIS A 92 -7.02 2.43 17.08
N LEU A 93 -6.95 3.64 17.64
CA LEU A 93 -7.75 4.79 17.22
C LEU A 93 -7.19 5.33 15.90
N ASN A 94 -8.08 5.68 14.97
CA ASN A 94 -7.73 6.38 13.73
C ASN A 94 -8.89 7.28 13.29
N ALA A 95 -8.60 8.28 12.46
CA ALA A 95 -9.60 9.18 11.90
C ALA A 95 -9.25 9.56 10.45
N TYR A 96 -10.26 9.88 9.64
CA TYR A 96 -10.07 10.44 8.31
C TYR A 96 -11.24 11.33 7.89
N THR A 97 -10.99 12.25 6.96
CA THR A 97 -11.99 13.17 6.39
C THR A 97 -12.02 13.01 4.88
N SER A 98 -13.22 13.06 4.31
CA SER A 98 -13.49 13.08 2.88
C SER A 98 -14.33 14.31 2.53
N ARG A 99 -14.77 14.42 1.27
CA ARG A 99 -15.60 15.53 0.78
C ARG A 99 -16.98 15.59 1.46
N GLU A 100 -17.58 14.45 1.81
CA GLU A 100 -18.92 14.39 2.44
C GLU A 100 -18.98 13.64 3.79
N GLN A 101 -17.92 12.92 4.20
CA GLN A 101 -17.92 12.18 5.47
C GLN A 101 -16.62 12.35 6.26
N THR A 102 -16.74 12.44 7.59
CA THR A 102 -15.63 12.38 8.55
C THR A 102 -15.86 11.21 9.48
N VAL A 103 -14.80 10.46 9.77
CA VAL A 103 -14.86 9.19 10.48
C VAL A 103 -13.84 9.18 11.62
N TYR A 104 -14.27 8.76 12.80
CA TYR A 104 -13.41 8.49 13.95
C TYR A 104 -13.72 7.08 14.46
N TYR A 105 -12.75 6.16 14.41
CA TYR A 105 -12.96 4.77 14.81
C TYR A 105 -11.79 4.20 15.62
N ALA A 106 -12.09 3.27 16.51
CA ALA A 106 -11.13 2.51 17.28
C ALA A 106 -11.32 1.00 17.07
N LYS A 107 -10.22 0.28 16.84
CA LYS A 107 -10.16 -1.18 16.92
C LYS A 107 -9.63 -1.59 18.29
N ALA A 108 -10.38 -2.40 19.02
CA ALA A 108 -10.09 -2.78 20.41
C ALA A 108 -10.46 -4.25 20.68
N PHE A 109 -10.13 -4.78 21.86
CA PHE A 109 -10.71 -6.04 22.32
C PHE A 109 -12.16 -5.82 22.80
N ARG A 110 -12.98 -6.88 22.74
CA ARG A 110 -14.38 -6.87 23.19
C ARG A 110 -14.57 -6.25 24.58
N LYS A 111 -13.68 -6.58 25.53
CA LYS A 111 -13.73 -6.09 26.92
C LYS A 111 -13.50 -4.57 27.05
N ASP A 112 -12.83 -3.95 26.07
CA ASP A 112 -12.41 -2.53 26.12
C ASP A 112 -13.31 -1.62 25.25
N VAL A 113 -14.36 -2.20 24.62
CA VAL A 113 -15.33 -1.48 23.77
C VAL A 113 -15.96 -0.30 24.50
N GLY A 114 -16.33 -0.46 25.77
CA GLY A 114 -16.89 0.63 26.58
C GLY A 114 -15.95 1.82 26.74
N ALA A 115 -14.65 1.57 26.92
CA ALA A 115 -13.64 2.63 27.01
C ALA A 115 -13.39 3.29 25.64
N ALA A 116 -13.32 2.50 24.57
CA ALA A 116 -13.18 3.01 23.21
C ALA A 116 -14.34 3.95 22.80
N VAL A 117 -15.59 3.63 23.19
CA VAL A 117 -16.75 4.49 22.95
C VAL A 117 -16.70 5.78 23.80
N ASP A 118 -16.24 5.70 25.06
CA ASP A 118 -16.06 6.87 25.92
C ASP A 118 -15.02 7.84 25.34
N ILE A 119 -13.85 7.33 24.94
CA ILE A 119 -12.76 8.10 24.31
C ILE A 119 -13.25 8.80 23.03
N ILE A 120 -13.94 8.08 22.13
CA ILE A 120 -14.47 8.67 20.89
C ILE A 120 -15.52 9.75 21.20
N SER A 121 -16.40 9.52 22.17
CA SER A 121 -17.37 10.50 22.65
C SER A 121 -16.69 11.77 23.18
N ASP A 122 -15.68 11.61 24.04
CA ASP A 122 -14.96 12.70 24.67
C ASP A 122 -14.16 13.54 23.65
N ILE A 123 -13.55 12.87 22.67
CA ILE A 123 -12.91 13.49 21.50
C ILE A 123 -13.90 14.36 20.73
N LEU A 124 -15.08 13.85 20.40
CA LEU A 124 -16.06 14.56 19.57
C LEU A 124 -16.71 15.75 20.31
N GLN A 125 -16.97 15.61 21.62
CA GLN A 125 -17.80 16.56 22.38
C GLN A 125 -17.00 17.50 23.31
N ASN A 126 -16.22 16.93 24.23
CA ASN A 126 -15.80 17.57 25.49
C ASN A 126 -14.40 18.18 25.49
N SER A 127 -13.74 18.00 24.37
CA SER A 127 -12.63 18.74 23.79
C SER A 127 -12.29 20.18 24.28
N LYS A 128 -11.02 20.61 24.06
CA LYS A 128 -10.42 21.92 24.50
C LYS A 128 -9.98 22.92 23.40
N LEU A 129 -9.16 22.47 22.43
CA LEU A 129 -8.31 23.20 21.45
C LEU A 129 -7.51 24.31 22.12
N GLU A 130 -6.31 23.95 22.55
CA GLU A 130 -5.32 24.88 23.07
C GLU A 130 -4.58 25.52 21.89
N SER A 131 -4.43 26.85 21.85
CA SER A 131 -3.86 27.54 20.69
C SER A 131 -2.48 27.00 20.32
N GLY A 132 -1.61 26.75 21.31
CA GLY A 132 -0.29 26.16 21.08
C GLY A 132 -0.29 24.72 20.55
N ALA A 133 -1.44 24.01 20.57
CA ALA A 133 -1.61 22.76 19.83
C ALA A 133 -1.99 23.04 18.37
N ILE A 134 -2.90 23.98 18.11
CA ILE A 134 -3.28 24.42 16.74
C ILE A 134 -2.04 24.91 15.97
N GLU A 135 -1.20 25.73 16.60
CA GLU A 135 0.03 26.24 15.95
C GLU A 135 0.98 25.10 15.54
N ARG A 136 1.14 24.06 16.38
CA ARG A 136 1.95 22.88 16.05
C ARG A 136 1.30 22.01 14.97
N GLU A 137 -0.01 21.80 15.05
CA GLU A 137 -0.74 21.00 14.08
C GLU A 137 -0.70 21.64 12.69
N ARG A 138 -0.74 22.98 12.63
CA ARG A 138 -0.57 23.71 11.37
C ARG A 138 0.78 23.43 10.73
N ASP A 139 1.87 23.39 11.50
CA ASP A 139 3.20 23.03 11.00
C ASP A 139 3.32 21.56 10.57
N VAL A 140 2.40 20.68 11.00
CA VAL A 140 2.28 19.30 10.52
C VAL A 140 1.47 19.26 9.22
N ILE A 141 0.28 19.85 9.19
CA ILE A 141 -0.60 19.93 8.00
C ILE A 141 0.11 20.61 6.82
N LEU A 142 0.95 21.62 7.06
CA LEU A 142 1.73 22.27 6.00
C LEU A 142 2.80 21.36 5.39
N ARG A 143 3.31 20.37 6.13
CA ARG A 143 4.22 19.32 5.61
C ARG A 143 3.44 18.19 4.97
N GLU A 144 2.28 17.81 5.52
CA GLU A 144 1.38 16.85 4.90
C GLU A 144 0.94 17.33 3.52
N GLN A 145 0.61 18.61 3.37
CA GLN A 145 0.39 19.25 2.06
C GLN A 145 1.61 19.09 1.13
N GLU A 146 2.83 19.37 1.62
CA GLU A 146 4.06 19.22 0.85
C GLU A 146 4.40 17.74 0.50
N GLU A 147 3.85 16.75 1.19
CA GLU A 147 3.95 15.31 0.84
C GLU A 147 2.79 14.84 -0.07
N VAL A 148 1.58 15.38 0.09
CA VAL A 148 0.41 15.10 -0.77
C VAL A 148 0.59 15.71 -2.16
N ASP A 149 1.23 16.88 -2.27
CA ASP A 149 1.59 17.49 -3.55
C ASP A 149 2.53 16.61 -4.42
N LYS A 150 3.17 15.59 -3.82
CA LYS A 150 3.99 14.58 -4.52
C LYS A 150 3.15 13.37 -5.00
N GLN A 151 1.94 13.19 -4.50
CA GLN A 151 1.04 12.11 -4.85
C GLN A 151 0.23 12.49 -6.10
N LEU A 152 0.87 12.33 -7.27
CA LEU A 152 0.38 12.80 -8.57
C LEU A 152 -1.08 12.42 -8.88
N GLU A 153 -1.53 11.25 -8.42
CA GLU A 153 -2.91 10.80 -8.59
C GLU A 153 -3.91 11.65 -7.80
N GLU A 154 -3.69 11.85 -6.50
CA GLU A 154 -4.54 12.71 -5.65
C GLU A 154 -4.52 14.16 -6.15
N VAL A 155 -3.36 14.67 -6.58
CA VAL A 155 -3.23 16.01 -7.19
C VAL A 155 -4.08 16.12 -8.46
N VAL A 156 -4.01 15.14 -9.37
CA VAL A 156 -4.84 15.12 -10.59
C VAL A 156 -6.32 14.97 -10.26
N PHE A 157 -6.70 14.17 -9.26
CA PHE A 157 -8.09 14.04 -8.82
C PHE A 157 -8.63 15.31 -8.15
N ASP A 158 -7.86 16.01 -7.32
CA ASP A 158 -8.28 17.27 -6.71
C ASP A 158 -8.43 18.37 -7.77
N HIS A 159 -7.54 18.42 -8.76
CA HIS A 159 -7.72 19.26 -9.94
C HIS A 159 -8.95 18.86 -10.78
N LEU A 160 -9.23 17.57 -10.95
CA LEU A 160 -10.43 17.07 -11.64
C LEU A 160 -11.71 17.52 -10.93
N HIS A 161 -11.78 17.43 -9.60
CA HIS A 161 -12.93 17.93 -8.83
C HIS A 161 -13.06 19.45 -8.96
N ALA A 162 -11.95 20.19 -8.90
CA ALA A 162 -11.97 21.65 -9.03
C ALA A 162 -12.50 22.12 -10.40
N VAL A 163 -12.17 21.44 -11.51
CA VAL A 163 -12.69 21.77 -12.84
C VAL A 163 -14.07 21.19 -13.11
N ALA A 164 -14.41 20.00 -12.60
CA ALA A 164 -15.75 19.44 -12.73
C ALA A 164 -16.82 20.21 -11.94
N TYR A 165 -16.42 20.86 -10.84
CA TYR A 165 -17.32 21.52 -9.89
C TYR A 165 -16.91 22.96 -9.58
N GLN A 166 -16.50 23.71 -10.61
CA GLN A 166 -16.03 25.10 -10.49
C GLN A 166 -16.97 25.96 -9.63
N GLY A 167 -16.39 26.73 -8.71
CA GLY A 167 -17.11 27.67 -7.83
C GLY A 167 -18.04 27.03 -6.79
N GLN A 168 -18.14 25.70 -6.71
CA GLN A 168 -19.06 24.97 -5.84
C GLN A 168 -18.30 24.23 -4.73
N PRO A 169 -18.93 23.94 -3.56
CA PRO A 169 -18.23 23.34 -2.43
C PRO A 169 -17.57 21.98 -2.73
N LEU A 170 -18.13 21.20 -3.64
CA LEU A 170 -17.57 19.89 -4.03
C LEU A 170 -16.26 19.99 -4.85
N GLY A 171 -16.00 21.15 -5.46
CA GLY A 171 -14.75 21.45 -6.18
C GLY A 171 -13.62 21.95 -5.28
N ARG A 172 -13.81 21.97 -3.96
CA ARG A 172 -12.73 22.24 -3.00
C ARG A 172 -11.85 21.01 -2.82
N THR A 173 -10.59 21.23 -2.49
CA THR A 173 -9.66 20.19 -2.01
C THR A 173 -10.04 19.78 -0.58
N ILE A 174 -9.47 18.69 -0.04
CA ILE A 174 -9.73 18.28 1.35
C ILE A 174 -8.85 19.04 2.36
N LEU A 175 -7.60 19.36 1.99
CA LEU A 175 -6.68 20.15 2.83
C LEU A 175 -6.94 21.67 2.79
N GLY A 176 -7.59 22.16 1.73
CA GLY A 176 -7.71 23.58 1.45
C GLY A 176 -6.38 24.26 1.05
N PRO A 177 -6.42 25.56 0.68
CA PRO A 177 -5.22 26.27 0.25
C PRO A 177 -4.36 26.72 1.43
N LYS A 178 -3.02 26.69 1.27
CA LYS A 178 -2.00 27.16 2.24
C LYS A 178 -2.35 28.48 2.95
N LYS A 179 -2.94 29.44 2.23
CA LYS A 179 -3.41 30.71 2.79
C LYS A 179 -4.50 30.54 3.87
N ASN A 180 -5.45 29.62 3.68
CA ASN A 180 -6.53 29.39 4.65
C ASN A 180 -6.00 28.65 5.89
N ILE A 181 -5.13 27.65 5.67
CA ILE A 181 -4.41 26.93 6.74
C ILE A 181 -3.65 27.93 7.62
N LEU A 182 -3.01 28.95 7.03
CA LEU A 182 -2.32 30.03 7.75
C LEU A 182 -3.25 31.05 8.44
N SER A 183 -4.53 31.15 8.08
CA SER A 183 -5.49 32.08 8.71
C SER A 183 -6.44 31.45 9.73
N ILE A 184 -6.53 30.11 9.78
CA ILE A 184 -7.46 29.39 10.66
C ILE A 184 -7.08 29.56 12.14
N LYS A 185 -8.07 29.91 12.97
CA LYS A 185 -7.92 30.20 14.40
C LYS A 185 -8.54 29.12 15.29
N ARG A 186 -8.25 29.25 16.59
CA ARG A 186 -9.00 28.62 17.69
C ARG A 186 -10.50 28.94 17.67
N ASP A 187 -10.91 29.98 16.97
CA ASP A 187 -12.31 30.31 16.76
C ASP A 187 -12.81 29.96 15.33
N ASP A 188 -12.19 29.00 14.62
CA ASP A 188 -12.54 28.61 13.24
C ASP A 188 -12.77 27.06 12.97
N LEU A 189 -12.95 26.18 13.97
CA LEU A 189 -13.24 24.71 13.86
C LEU A 189 -14.46 24.06 14.62
N ALA A 190 -15.05 24.64 15.67
CA ALA A 190 -16.29 24.23 16.37
C ALA A 190 -17.41 25.29 16.53
N ASP A 191 -17.71 26.11 15.53
CA ASP A 191 -19.04 26.17 14.92
C ASP A 191 -19.12 25.37 13.62
N TYR A 192 -17.98 24.89 13.10
CA TYR A 192 -17.95 23.76 12.19
C TYR A 192 -18.39 22.49 12.96
N ILE A 193 -17.67 22.02 13.99
CA ILE A 193 -18.18 20.96 14.91
C ILE A 193 -19.57 21.34 15.50
N LYS A 194 -19.82 22.56 16.00
CA LYS A 194 -21.14 22.89 16.58
C LYS A 194 -22.31 22.98 15.57
N SER A 195 -22.07 23.18 14.26
CA SER A 195 -23.11 23.14 13.23
C SER A 195 -23.17 21.82 12.44
N ASN A 196 -22.06 21.06 12.40
CA ASN A 196 -21.93 19.83 11.59
C ASN A 196 -21.86 18.55 12.42
N TYR A 197 -21.31 18.56 13.64
CA TYR A 197 -21.21 17.38 14.52
C TYR A 197 -22.45 17.32 15.43
N THR A 198 -23.62 17.19 14.81
CA THR A 198 -24.92 17.08 15.49
C THR A 198 -25.45 15.64 15.45
N ALA A 199 -26.25 15.25 16.44
CA ALA A 199 -26.74 13.88 16.60
C ALA A 199 -27.46 13.33 15.35
N ASP A 200 -28.28 14.17 14.70
CA ASP A 200 -29.04 13.84 13.49
C ASP A 200 -28.17 13.55 12.25
N ARG A 201 -26.88 13.93 12.30
CA ARG A 201 -25.87 13.72 11.24
C ARG A 201 -24.85 12.64 11.59
N MET A 202 -25.04 11.91 12.68
CA MET A 202 -24.09 10.91 13.20
C MET A 202 -24.63 9.47 13.17
N VAL A 203 -23.71 8.54 12.91
CA VAL A 203 -23.92 7.09 13.04
C VAL A 203 -22.83 6.51 13.94
N LEU A 204 -23.20 6.01 15.12
CA LEU A 204 -22.34 5.16 15.95
C LEU A 204 -22.42 3.71 15.44
N VAL A 205 -21.29 3.17 15.00
CA VAL A 205 -21.17 1.82 14.43
C VAL A 205 -20.40 0.92 15.40
N GLY A 206 -20.80 -0.34 15.53
CA GLY A 206 -20.03 -1.38 16.22
C GLY A 206 -20.07 -2.75 15.54
N THR A 207 -18.90 -3.32 15.23
CA THR A 207 -18.77 -4.60 14.54
C THR A 207 -17.83 -5.55 15.30
N GLY A 208 -18.00 -6.85 15.07
CA GLY A 208 -17.21 -7.89 15.75
C GLY A 208 -17.78 -8.18 17.14
N GLY A 209 -16.92 -8.23 18.15
CA GLY A 209 -17.29 -8.55 19.53
C GLY A 209 -18.02 -7.42 20.25
N VAL A 210 -19.20 -7.00 19.78
CA VAL A 210 -20.07 -5.95 20.33
C VAL A 210 -21.51 -6.45 20.37
N ASP A 211 -22.27 -6.18 21.43
CA ASP A 211 -23.73 -6.40 21.48
C ASP A 211 -24.51 -5.11 21.15
N HIS A 212 -25.66 -5.21 20.48
CA HIS A 212 -26.45 -4.03 20.09
C HIS A 212 -26.95 -3.22 21.30
N ARG A 213 -27.36 -3.91 22.38
CA ARG A 213 -27.85 -3.27 23.61
C ARG A 213 -26.73 -2.66 24.41
N GLU A 214 -25.59 -3.35 24.50
CA GLU A 214 -24.37 -2.81 25.12
C GLU A 214 -23.93 -1.51 24.44
N LEU A 215 -23.92 -1.47 23.09
CA LEU A 215 -23.60 -0.24 22.36
C LEU A 215 -24.70 0.82 22.49
N GLN A 216 -25.97 0.43 22.58
CA GLN A 216 -27.09 1.36 22.79
C GLN A 216 -27.05 2.01 24.18
N ASP A 217 -26.77 1.25 25.24
CA ASP A 217 -26.62 1.77 26.61
C ASP A 217 -25.41 2.71 26.70
N LEU A 218 -24.29 2.36 26.06
CA LEU A 218 -23.15 3.26 25.90
C LEU A 218 -23.53 4.53 25.12
N ALA A 219 -24.28 4.43 24.02
CA ALA A 219 -24.72 5.57 23.24
C ALA A 219 -25.62 6.52 24.04
N VAL A 220 -26.56 5.98 24.83
CA VAL A 220 -27.39 6.75 25.76
C VAL A 220 -26.54 7.42 26.84
N LYS A 221 -25.57 6.71 27.43
CA LYS A 221 -24.67 7.24 28.47
C LYS A 221 -23.79 8.39 27.95
N HIS A 222 -23.21 8.25 26.75
CA HIS A 222 -22.13 9.12 26.27
C HIS A 222 -22.59 10.20 25.27
N PHE A 223 -23.59 9.93 24.43
CA PHE A 223 -23.98 10.81 23.32
C PHE A 223 -25.40 11.38 23.40
N SER A 224 -26.18 11.08 24.45
CA SER A 224 -27.55 11.62 24.61
C SER A 224 -27.61 13.15 24.67
N ASN A 225 -26.56 13.80 25.15
CA ASN A 225 -26.45 15.26 25.27
C ASN A 225 -25.92 15.96 24.00
N LEU A 226 -25.67 15.22 22.90
CA LEU A 226 -25.27 15.84 21.63
C LEU A 226 -26.31 16.88 21.16
N PRO A 227 -25.88 18.02 20.60
CA PRO A 227 -26.79 18.96 19.96
C PRO A 227 -27.45 18.31 18.73
N VAL A 228 -28.69 18.69 18.45
CA VAL A 228 -29.39 18.38 17.21
C VAL A 228 -29.33 19.61 16.31
N SER A 229 -29.22 19.44 14.98
CA SER A 229 -29.17 20.58 14.06
C SER A 229 -30.46 21.42 14.09
N SER A 230 -30.36 22.67 13.65
CA SER A 230 -31.52 23.60 13.64
C SER A 230 -32.59 23.22 12.62
N ASN A 231 -32.25 22.42 11.61
CA ASN A 231 -33.18 21.84 10.63
C ASN A 231 -32.83 20.35 10.44
N PRO A 232 -33.30 19.44 11.31
CA PRO A 232 -32.92 18.03 11.27
C PRO A 232 -33.34 17.35 9.97
N VAL A 233 -32.34 16.93 9.20
CA VAL A 233 -32.51 16.22 7.93
C VAL A 233 -31.93 14.82 8.12
N GLY A 234 -32.81 13.84 8.30
CA GLY A 234 -32.38 12.46 8.55
C GLY A 234 -31.55 11.88 7.40
N LEU A 235 -30.47 11.17 7.79
CA LEU A 235 -29.37 10.62 6.99
C LEU A 235 -29.71 10.17 5.56
N GLY A 236 -28.75 10.36 4.64
CA GLY A 236 -28.88 10.08 3.22
C GLY A 236 -29.86 10.99 2.47
N LYS A 237 -30.29 12.10 3.10
CA LYS A 237 -31.03 13.20 2.45
C LYS A 237 -30.09 14.39 2.26
N LYS A 238 -30.41 15.28 1.34
CA LYS A 238 -29.51 16.37 0.94
C LYS A 238 -29.60 17.53 1.94
N HIS A 239 -28.49 17.84 2.61
CA HIS A 239 -28.31 19.07 3.40
C HIS A 239 -28.00 20.31 2.52
N HIS A 240 -27.68 20.11 1.23
CA HIS A 240 -27.18 21.16 0.33
C HIS A 240 -27.96 21.19 -1.01
N PRO A 241 -27.89 22.30 -1.78
CA PRO A 241 -28.38 22.37 -3.16
C PRO A 241 -27.72 21.33 -4.07
N LYS A 242 -28.37 20.98 -5.19
CA LYS A 242 -27.78 20.05 -6.16
C LYS A 242 -26.59 20.70 -6.87
N THR A 243 -25.42 20.09 -6.75
CA THR A 243 -24.22 20.48 -7.49
C THR A 243 -24.41 20.26 -8.99
N SER A 244 -23.97 21.22 -9.81
CA SER A 244 -23.86 21.09 -11.26
C SER A 244 -22.45 20.65 -11.63
N PHE A 245 -22.36 19.60 -12.44
CA PHE A 245 -21.14 19.31 -13.19
C PHE A 245 -20.91 20.40 -14.25
N VAL A 246 -19.65 20.67 -14.58
CA VAL A 246 -19.22 21.60 -15.63
C VAL A 246 -18.10 20.94 -16.43
N GLY A 247 -18.32 20.69 -17.72
CA GLY A 247 -17.27 20.20 -18.61
C GLY A 247 -16.23 21.29 -18.87
N SER A 248 -14.98 21.04 -18.49
CA SER A 248 -13.86 21.97 -18.64
C SER A 248 -12.52 21.24 -18.42
N GLU A 249 -11.40 21.90 -18.74
CA GLU A 249 -10.07 21.28 -18.63
C GLU A 249 -9.04 22.13 -17.88
N VAL A 250 -8.10 21.45 -17.20
CA VAL A 250 -6.86 22.02 -16.68
C VAL A 250 -5.67 21.14 -17.11
N ARG A 251 -4.61 21.78 -17.59
CA ARG A 251 -3.36 21.14 -18.01
C ARG A 251 -2.18 21.81 -17.33
N ILE A 252 -1.55 21.11 -16.40
CA ILE A 252 -0.39 21.54 -15.65
C ILE A 252 0.84 20.95 -16.33
N ARG A 253 1.41 21.72 -17.26
CA ARG A 253 2.61 21.34 -18.00
C ARG A 253 3.83 21.44 -17.08
N ASP A 254 4.45 20.30 -16.82
CA ASP A 254 5.80 20.21 -16.27
C ASP A 254 6.65 19.34 -17.21
N ASP A 255 7.70 19.95 -17.76
CA ASP A 255 8.58 19.31 -18.75
C ASP A 255 9.71 18.47 -18.11
N THR A 256 9.86 18.53 -16.79
CA THR A 256 10.83 17.73 -16.04
C THR A 256 10.28 16.33 -15.72
N MET A 257 8.96 16.20 -15.60
CA MET A 257 8.29 14.92 -15.32
C MET A 257 8.45 13.90 -16.45
N ASN A 258 8.70 12.64 -16.09
CA ASN A 258 8.86 11.53 -17.06
C ASN A 258 7.53 10.97 -17.61
N THR A 259 6.38 11.34 -17.04
CA THR A 259 5.05 10.85 -17.44
C THR A 259 4.07 11.99 -17.70
N ALA A 260 3.03 11.70 -18.48
CA ALA A 260 1.76 12.41 -18.44
C ALA A 260 0.76 11.62 -17.57
N ASN A 261 0.07 12.33 -16.68
CA ASN A 261 -0.90 11.79 -15.74
C ASN A 261 -2.23 12.49 -16.04
N ILE A 262 -3.23 11.77 -16.53
CA ILE A 262 -4.43 12.35 -17.17
C ILE A 262 -5.69 11.68 -16.62
N ALA A 263 -6.56 12.44 -15.96
CA ALA A 263 -7.91 11.99 -15.62
C ALA A 263 -8.95 12.62 -16.56
N ILE A 264 -9.88 11.79 -17.05
CA ILE A 264 -11.00 12.21 -17.89
C ILE A 264 -12.30 11.67 -17.28
N ALA A 265 -13.30 12.53 -17.06
CA ALA A 265 -14.57 12.17 -16.43
C ALA A 265 -15.80 12.86 -17.04
N VAL A 266 -16.97 12.33 -16.73
CA VAL A 266 -18.31 12.93 -16.94
C VAL A 266 -19.04 13.06 -15.61
N GLU A 267 -20.21 13.72 -15.61
CA GLU A 267 -21.15 13.63 -14.49
C GLU A 267 -21.53 12.16 -14.22
N GLY A 268 -21.07 11.66 -13.08
CA GLY A 268 -21.47 10.36 -12.54
C GLY A 268 -22.84 10.44 -11.87
N VAL A 269 -23.07 9.61 -10.86
CA VAL A 269 -24.37 9.54 -10.18
C VAL A 269 -24.22 9.49 -8.67
N GLY A 270 -25.18 10.05 -7.94
CA GLY A 270 -25.19 9.98 -6.49
C GLY A 270 -25.66 8.63 -5.95
N TRP A 271 -25.30 8.31 -4.70
CA TRP A 271 -25.50 7.02 -4.02
C TRP A 271 -26.93 6.45 -4.07
N ARG A 272 -27.93 7.32 -4.24
CA ARG A 272 -29.36 6.97 -4.27
C ARG A 272 -29.96 6.89 -5.68
N SER A 273 -29.14 7.03 -6.73
CA SER A 273 -29.54 6.93 -8.13
C SER A 273 -29.91 5.47 -8.51
N PRO A 274 -30.96 5.23 -9.32
CA PRO A 274 -31.20 3.91 -9.90
C PRO A 274 -30.07 3.47 -10.85
N ASP A 275 -29.32 4.43 -11.41
CA ASP A 275 -28.21 4.18 -12.32
C ASP A 275 -26.89 3.83 -11.60
N TYR A 276 -26.85 3.81 -10.25
CA TYR A 276 -25.63 3.56 -9.45
C TYR A 276 -24.98 2.20 -9.71
N PHE A 277 -25.73 1.09 -9.61
CA PHE A 277 -25.16 -0.24 -9.88
C PHE A 277 -24.78 -0.44 -11.36
N PRO A 278 -25.55 0.04 -12.36
CA PRO A 278 -25.08 0.13 -13.75
C PRO A 278 -23.76 0.88 -13.93
N MET A 279 -23.53 2.01 -13.25
CA MET A 279 -22.27 2.76 -13.33
C MET A 279 -21.08 1.97 -12.78
N LEU A 280 -21.24 1.25 -11.66
CA LEU A 280 -20.20 0.36 -11.14
C LEU A 280 -19.91 -0.83 -12.08
N VAL A 281 -20.94 -1.39 -12.74
CA VAL A 281 -20.73 -2.45 -13.74
C VAL A 281 -20.05 -1.88 -14.99
N MET A 282 -20.37 -0.65 -15.43
CA MET A 282 -19.65 0.05 -16.51
C MET A 282 -18.17 0.27 -16.16
N GLN A 283 -17.87 0.70 -14.93
CA GLN A 283 -16.50 0.85 -14.42
C GLN A 283 -15.76 -0.49 -14.54
N SER A 284 -16.38 -1.59 -14.10
CA SER A 284 -15.79 -2.93 -14.20
C SER A 284 -15.74 -3.52 -15.62
N ILE A 285 -16.44 -2.94 -16.62
CA ILE A 285 -16.30 -3.31 -18.05
C ILE A 285 -15.03 -2.68 -18.63
N MET A 286 -14.73 -1.42 -18.31
CA MET A 286 -13.44 -0.79 -18.63
C MET A 286 -12.30 -1.48 -17.88
N GLY A 287 -12.52 -1.71 -16.58
CA GLY A 287 -11.55 -2.31 -15.67
C GLY A 287 -10.37 -1.39 -15.34
N ASN A 288 -9.38 -1.98 -14.69
CA ASN A 288 -8.08 -1.38 -14.42
C ASN A 288 -6.99 -2.21 -15.11
N TRP A 289 -5.86 -1.59 -15.43
CA TRP A 289 -4.72 -2.22 -16.07
C TRP A 289 -3.43 -1.55 -15.63
N ASP A 290 -2.37 -2.33 -15.47
CA ASP A 290 -1.03 -1.84 -15.17
C ASP A 290 -0.03 -2.78 -15.84
N ARG A 291 1.02 -2.23 -16.47
CA ARG A 291 2.03 -3.01 -17.20
C ARG A 291 2.80 -4.01 -16.33
N SER A 292 2.93 -3.71 -15.03
CA SER A 292 3.64 -4.55 -14.05
C SER A 292 2.88 -5.82 -13.66
N LEU A 293 1.57 -5.89 -13.96
CA LEU A 293 0.81 -7.12 -13.78
C LEU A 293 1.33 -8.20 -14.73
N GLY A 294 1.75 -9.36 -14.20
CA GLY A 294 2.27 -10.46 -15.02
C GLY A 294 1.27 -10.91 -16.11
N ALA A 295 -0.04 -10.77 -15.85
CA ALA A 295 -1.11 -11.05 -16.79
C ALA A 295 -1.58 -9.82 -17.62
N ALA A 296 -0.85 -8.71 -17.65
CA ALA A 296 -1.26 -7.46 -18.32
C ALA A 296 -1.74 -7.64 -19.79
N PRO A 297 -1.11 -8.47 -20.66
CA PRO A 297 -1.61 -8.69 -22.03
C PRO A 297 -2.87 -9.56 -22.10
N LEU A 298 -3.15 -10.32 -21.02
CA LEU A 298 -4.25 -11.28 -20.91
C LEU A 298 -5.48 -10.69 -20.18
N LEU A 299 -5.38 -9.46 -19.66
CA LEU A 299 -6.48 -8.78 -19.00
C LEU A 299 -7.65 -8.54 -19.97
N SER A 300 -8.80 -9.10 -19.62
CA SER A 300 -9.96 -9.31 -20.50
C SER A 300 -10.74 -8.07 -20.97
N SER A 301 -10.33 -6.86 -20.56
CA SER A 301 -10.88 -5.61 -21.07
C SER A 301 -10.35 -5.35 -22.49
N ARG A 302 -11.15 -4.70 -23.33
CA ARG A 302 -10.69 -4.35 -24.68
C ARG A 302 -9.61 -3.27 -24.64
N LEU A 303 -9.75 -2.32 -23.71
CA LEU A 303 -8.78 -1.25 -23.55
C LEU A 303 -7.44 -1.81 -23.06
N SER A 304 -7.42 -2.77 -22.14
CA SER A 304 -6.18 -3.43 -21.69
C SER A 304 -5.46 -4.16 -22.84
N HIS A 305 -6.17 -4.89 -23.69
CA HIS A 305 -5.55 -5.51 -24.86
C HIS A 305 -4.97 -4.47 -25.84
N VAL A 306 -5.67 -3.37 -26.13
CA VAL A 306 -5.18 -2.32 -27.04
C VAL A 306 -3.97 -1.58 -26.45
N VAL A 307 -4.06 -1.14 -25.20
CA VAL A 307 -2.98 -0.44 -24.48
C VAL A 307 -1.74 -1.33 -24.35
N SER A 308 -1.92 -2.61 -23.98
CA SER A 308 -0.80 -3.54 -23.83
C SER A 308 -0.18 -3.99 -25.16
N SER A 309 -0.92 -4.00 -26.26
CA SER A 309 -0.38 -4.43 -27.57
C SER A 309 0.37 -3.32 -28.31
N ASN A 310 0.10 -2.06 -27.96
CA ASN A 310 0.68 -0.87 -28.61
C ASN A 310 1.53 -0.02 -27.63
N SER A 311 1.77 -0.51 -26.40
CA SER A 311 2.54 0.17 -25.34
C SER A 311 2.13 1.63 -25.11
N LEU A 312 0.82 1.89 -25.01
CA LEU A 312 0.27 3.26 -24.97
C LEU A 312 0.31 3.90 -23.57
N ALA A 313 0.40 3.11 -22.51
CA ALA A 313 0.38 3.57 -21.12
C ALA A 313 1.23 2.69 -20.20
N ASN A 314 1.53 3.23 -19.02
CA ASN A 314 2.08 2.52 -17.88
C ASN A 314 0.94 1.84 -17.10
N SER A 315 -0.15 2.57 -16.86
CA SER A 315 -1.35 2.07 -16.20
C SER A 315 -2.61 2.88 -16.59
N PHE A 316 -3.78 2.30 -16.33
CA PHE A 316 -5.04 3.01 -16.25
C PHE A 316 -5.95 2.45 -15.14
N MET A 317 -6.74 3.35 -14.52
CA MET A 317 -7.77 2.99 -13.55
C MET A 317 -9.11 3.62 -13.95
N SER A 318 -10.16 2.80 -14.10
CA SER A 318 -11.52 3.31 -14.23
C SER A 318 -12.13 3.58 -12.85
N PHE A 319 -12.80 4.72 -12.67
CA PHE A 319 -13.38 5.16 -11.40
C PHE A 319 -14.85 5.54 -11.52
N SER A 320 -15.60 5.40 -10.41
CA SER A 320 -17.03 5.70 -10.30
C SER A 320 -17.37 6.30 -8.93
N THR A 321 -16.78 7.46 -8.63
CA THR A 321 -16.97 8.21 -7.39
C THR A 321 -18.41 8.74 -7.29
N SER A 322 -19.07 8.50 -6.16
CA SER A 322 -20.47 8.90 -5.92
C SER A 322 -20.56 9.85 -4.72
N TYR A 323 -21.53 10.77 -4.77
CA TYR A 323 -21.84 11.74 -3.72
C TYR A 323 -23.35 11.75 -3.40
N SER A 324 -23.79 12.58 -2.45
CA SER A 324 -25.20 12.68 -2.02
C SER A 324 -26.19 13.05 -3.15
N ASP A 325 -25.70 13.65 -4.23
CA ASP A 325 -26.51 14.24 -5.30
C ASP A 325 -25.95 14.17 -6.74
N THR A 326 -24.65 13.89 -6.89
CA THR A 326 -23.87 13.85 -8.15
C THR A 326 -22.79 12.74 -8.02
N GLY A 327 -21.93 12.59 -9.02
CA GLY A 327 -20.74 11.76 -8.95
C GLY A 327 -19.72 12.12 -10.03
N LEU A 328 -18.58 11.46 -10.06
CA LEU A 328 -17.65 11.47 -11.20
C LEU A 328 -17.48 10.03 -11.69
N TRP A 329 -17.75 9.79 -12.97
CA TRP A 329 -17.43 8.53 -13.63
C TRP A 329 -16.37 8.81 -14.68
N GLY A 330 -15.30 8.03 -14.72
CA GLY A 330 -14.18 8.30 -15.62
C GLY A 330 -13.06 7.30 -15.60
N ILE A 331 -11.90 7.75 -16.09
CA ILE A 331 -10.67 6.98 -16.18
C ILE A 331 -9.46 7.87 -15.94
N TYR A 332 -8.53 7.37 -15.13
CA TYR A 332 -7.20 7.92 -14.90
C TYR A 332 -6.18 7.13 -15.72
N LEU A 333 -5.24 7.82 -16.36
CA LEU A 333 -4.27 7.32 -17.32
C LEU A 333 -2.88 7.80 -16.91
N VAL A 334 -1.89 6.92 -16.84
CA VAL A 334 -0.48 7.29 -16.63
C VAL A 334 0.35 6.72 -17.78
N SER A 335 1.14 7.55 -18.46
CA SER A 335 1.98 7.10 -19.59
C SER A 335 3.29 7.87 -19.72
N GLU A 336 4.37 7.13 -19.97
CA GLU A 336 5.67 7.63 -20.45
C GLU A 336 5.77 7.67 -21.99
N ASN A 337 4.79 7.10 -22.72
CA ASN A 337 4.77 7.11 -24.18
C ASN A 337 4.16 8.42 -24.70
N LEU A 338 4.89 9.51 -24.51
CA LEU A 338 4.45 10.88 -24.80
C LEU A 338 4.10 11.14 -26.27
N VAL A 339 4.56 10.27 -27.19
CA VAL A 339 4.36 10.40 -28.64
C VAL A 339 2.98 9.89 -29.08
N ASN A 340 2.43 8.87 -28.40
CA ASN A 340 1.16 8.22 -28.74
C ASN A 340 0.09 8.42 -27.65
N LEU A 341 0.18 9.51 -26.91
CA LEU A 341 -0.83 9.89 -25.90
C LEU A 341 -2.18 10.31 -26.54
N ASP A 342 -2.17 10.78 -27.79
CA ASP A 342 -3.36 11.01 -28.60
C ASP A 342 -4.04 9.70 -29.01
N ASP A 343 -3.27 8.68 -29.41
CA ASP A 343 -3.77 7.30 -29.58
C ASP A 343 -4.36 6.75 -28.27
N LEU A 344 -3.66 6.91 -27.13
CA LEU A 344 -4.15 6.47 -25.82
C LEU A 344 -5.53 7.07 -25.50
N VAL A 345 -5.69 8.38 -25.67
CA VAL A 345 -6.97 9.07 -25.48
C VAL A 345 -7.98 8.60 -26.52
N HIS A 346 -7.62 8.49 -27.80
CA HIS A 346 -8.51 8.00 -28.86
C HIS A 346 -9.10 6.62 -28.54
N PHE A 347 -8.26 5.62 -28.22
CA PHE A 347 -8.73 4.27 -27.92
C PHE A 347 -9.56 4.21 -26.63
N THR A 348 -9.20 5.02 -25.63
CA THR A 348 -9.97 5.19 -24.39
C THR A 348 -11.38 5.71 -24.67
N LEU A 349 -11.49 6.86 -25.35
CA LEU A 349 -12.78 7.48 -25.70
C LEU A 349 -13.60 6.61 -26.66
N ARG A 350 -12.94 5.84 -27.53
CA ARG A 350 -13.58 4.91 -28.47
C ARG A 350 -14.25 3.73 -27.76
N GLU A 351 -13.58 3.09 -26.79
CA GLU A 351 -14.20 2.03 -26.00
C GLU A 351 -15.31 2.57 -25.09
N TRP A 352 -15.11 3.77 -24.54
CA TRP A 352 -16.12 4.49 -23.77
C TRP A 352 -17.39 4.77 -24.59
N THR A 353 -17.22 5.23 -25.84
CA THR A 353 -18.31 5.42 -26.82
C THR A 353 -18.95 4.10 -27.22
N ARG A 354 -18.17 3.01 -27.39
CA ARG A 354 -18.68 1.68 -27.74
C ARG A 354 -19.72 1.18 -26.74
N MET A 355 -19.59 1.46 -25.44
CA MET A 355 -20.59 1.06 -24.45
C MET A 355 -21.98 1.67 -24.71
N SER A 356 -22.08 2.79 -25.42
CA SER A 356 -23.35 3.37 -25.86
C SER A 356 -23.95 2.68 -27.10
N ILE A 357 -23.17 1.89 -27.84
CA ILE A 357 -23.58 1.29 -29.11
C ILE A 357 -23.72 -0.24 -28.98
N ALA A 358 -22.65 -0.91 -28.56
CA ALA A 358 -22.49 -2.35 -28.57
C ALA A 358 -21.61 -2.88 -27.40
N PRO A 359 -22.10 -2.78 -26.15
CA PRO A 359 -21.66 -3.66 -25.07
C PRO A 359 -22.12 -5.10 -25.38
N THR A 360 -21.41 -6.12 -24.89
CA THR A 360 -21.78 -7.54 -25.08
C THR A 360 -22.13 -8.21 -23.77
N ASP A 361 -23.03 -9.20 -23.79
CA ASP A 361 -23.48 -9.89 -22.58
C ASP A 361 -22.34 -10.58 -21.83
N ALA A 362 -21.34 -11.10 -22.54
CA ALA A 362 -20.15 -11.70 -21.95
C ALA A 362 -19.24 -10.69 -21.21
N GLU A 363 -19.18 -9.43 -21.66
CA GLU A 363 -18.49 -8.37 -20.93
C GLU A 363 -19.26 -8.00 -19.65
N VAL A 364 -20.58 -7.92 -19.73
CA VAL A 364 -21.47 -7.56 -18.60
C VAL A 364 -21.46 -8.62 -17.50
N GLU A 365 -21.65 -9.91 -17.83
CA GLU A 365 -21.67 -10.97 -16.81
C GLU A 365 -20.30 -11.19 -16.15
N ARG A 366 -19.21 -10.96 -16.89
CA ARG A 366 -17.85 -10.94 -16.33
C ARG A 366 -17.65 -9.76 -15.38
N ALA A 367 -18.03 -8.55 -15.80
CA ALA A 367 -17.94 -7.35 -14.97
C ALA A 367 -18.80 -7.46 -13.69
N LYS A 368 -20.02 -7.99 -13.78
CA LYS A 368 -20.83 -8.34 -12.58
C LYS A 368 -20.09 -9.28 -11.63
N SER A 369 -19.41 -10.29 -12.17
CA SER A 369 -18.71 -11.30 -11.38
C SER A 369 -17.47 -10.71 -10.69
N GLN A 370 -16.71 -9.87 -11.39
CA GLN A 370 -15.58 -9.11 -10.85
C GLN A 370 -16.03 -8.10 -9.79
N LEU A 371 -17.08 -7.32 -10.06
CA LEU A 371 -17.65 -6.36 -9.11
C LEU A 371 -18.17 -7.04 -7.84
N LYS A 372 -18.90 -8.16 -7.96
CA LYS A 372 -19.35 -8.94 -6.79
C LYS A 372 -18.16 -9.48 -5.99
N ALA A 373 -17.13 -10.01 -6.65
CA ALA A 373 -15.93 -10.49 -5.95
C ALA A 373 -15.24 -9.34 -5.19
N SER A 374 -15.03 -8.19 -5.85
CA SER A 374 -14.44 -6.99 -5.24
C SER A 374 -15.24 -6.49 -4.03
N LEU A 375 -16.56 -6.31 -4.17
CA LEU A 375 -17.42 -5.81 -3.10
C LEU A 375 -17.58 -6.79 -1.93
N LEU A 376 -17.51 -8.11 -2.16
CA LEU A 376 -17.66 -9.11 -1.10
C LEU A 376 -16.34 -9.43 -0.39
N LEU A 377 -15.22 -9.49 -1.11
CA LEU A 377 -13.89 -9.67 -0.52
C LEU A 377 -13.42 -8.41 0.21
N GLY A 378 -13.84 -7.23 -0.25
CA GLY A 378 -13.59 -5.95 0.43
C GLY A 378 -14.32 -5.78 1.78
N LEU A 379 -15.17 -6.72 2.19
CA LEU A 379 -15.85 -6.74 3.49
C LEU A 379 -15.15 -7.63 4.54
N ASP A 380 -13.94 -8.13 4.28
CA ASP A 380 -13.22 -8.94 5.27
C ASP A 380 -12.68 -8.08 6.43
N GLY A 381 -12.79 -8.62 7.65
CA GLY A 381 -12.41 -7.96 8.90
C GLY A 381 -13.39 -6.90 9.42
N THR A 382 -13.47 -6.78 10.75
CA THR A 382 -14.43 -5.90 11.46
C THR A 382 -14.41 -4.45 10.98
N THR A 383 -13.24 -3.92 10.66
CA THR A 383 -13.06 -2.52 10.27
C THR A 383 -13.65 -2.20 8.91
N ALA A 384 -13.57 -3.11 7.93
CA ALA A 384 -14.18 -2.94 6.62
C ALA A 384 -15.71 -3.01 6.70
N VAL A 385 -16.25 -3.95 7.50
CA VAL A 385 -17.69 -4.03 7.80
C VAL A 385 -18.17 -2.75 8.50
N ALA A 386 -17.37 -2.15 9.39
CA ALA A 386 -17.73 -0.91 10.07
C ALA A 386 -17.77 0.31 9.13
N GLU A 387 -16.78 0.43 8.22
CA GLU A 387 -16.77 1.41 7.14
C GLU A 387 -18.06 1.30 6.31
N ASP A 388 -18.37 0.08 5.86
CA ASP A 388 -19.52 -0.14 5.00
C ASP A 388 -20.86 0.22 5.67
N ILE A 389 -21.04 -0.15 6.94
CA ILE A 389 -22.21 0.27 7.72
C ILE A 389 -22.28 1.79 7.81
N GLY A 390 -21.20 2.43 8.27
CA GLY A 390 -21.17 3.87 8.56
C GLY A 390 -21.39 4.72 7.32
N ARG A 391 -20.60 4.48 6.26
CA ARG A 391 -20.71 5.17 4.98
C ARG A 391 -22.08 4.96 4.33
N GLN A 392 -22.60 3.74 4.27
CA GLN A 392 -23.91 3.51 3.65
C GLN A 392 -25.04 4.20 4.44
N LEU A 393 -24.98 4.20 5.78
CA LEU A 393 -26.00 4.87 6.60
C LEU A 393 -25.93 6.39 6.48
N VAL A 394 -24.74 7.00 6.55
CA VAL A 394 -24.55 8.44 6.32
C VAL A 394 -25.01 8.84 4.92
N THR A 395 -24.44 8.23 3.88
CA THR A 395 -24.59 8.70 2.49
C THR A 395 -25.92 8.30 1.82
N ALA A 396 -26.52 7.17 2.20
CA ALA A 396 -27.72 6.62 1.56
C ALA A 396 -28.92 6.44 2.51
N GLY A 397 -28.74 6.63 3.82
CA GLY A 397 -29.81 6.51 4.82
C GLY A 397 -30.27 5.06 5.08
N ARG A 398 -29.53 4.08 4.55
CA ARG A 398 -29.78 2.65 4.71
C ARG A 398 -28.53 1.85 4.36
N ARG A 399 -28.35 0.69 4.97
CA ARG A 399 -27.39 -0.31 4.49
C ARG A 399 -28.08 -1.32 3.56
N PHE A 400 -27.48 -1.59 2.41
CA PHE A 400 -27.73 -2.77 1.60
C PHE A 400 -26.94 -3.95 2.17
N THR A 401 -27.62 -5.05 2.48
CA THR A 401 -26.95 -6.32 2.82
C THR A 401 -26.18 -6.87 1.62
N PRO A 402 -25.13 -7.70 1.82
CA PRO A 402 -24.38 -8.35 0.73
C PRO A 402 -25.27 -9.05 -0.31
N ARG A 403 -26.37 -9.68 0.13
CA ARG A 403 -27.35 -10.34 -0.75
C ARG A 403 -28.19 -9.36 -1.58
N GLN A 404 -28.48 -8.17 -1.05
CA GLN A 404 -29.15 -7.10 -1.81
C GLN A 404 -28.19 -6.45 -2.83
N ILE A 405 -26.91 -6.28 -2.47
CA ILE A 405 -25.86 -5.83 -3.39
C ILE A 405 -25.72 -6.84 -4.54
N GLU A 406 -25.58 -8.14 -4.24
CA GLU A 406 -25.58 -9.19 -5.26
C GLU A 406 -26.82 -9.12 -6.16
N SER A 407 -28.03 -9.03 -5.56
CA SER A 407 -29.27 -8.98 -6.34
C SER A 407 -29.36 -7.75 -7.23
N ALA A 408 -28.82 -6.60 -6.80
CA ALA A 408 -28.81 -5.37 -7.59
C ALA A 408 -27.80 -5.43 -8.74
N VAL A 409 -26.59 -5.95 -8.50
CA VAL A 409 -25.57 -6.16 -9.54
C VAL A 409 -26.04 -7.21 -10.56
N ASN A 410 -26.65 -8.32 -10.11
CA ASN A 410 -27.21 -9.36 -10.99
C ASN A 410 -28.31 -8.82 -11.91
N ALA A 411 -29.09 -7.81 -11.47
CA ALA A 411 -30.20 -7.24 -12.23
C ALA A 411 -29.80 -6.30 -13.37
N VAL A 412 -28.55 -5.81 -13.40
CA VAL A 412 -28.04 -4.95 -14.50
C VAL A 412 -28.02 -5.75 -15.80
N THR A 413 -28.60 -5.25 -16.89
CA THR A 413 -28.57 -5.92 -18.22
C THR A 413 -27.64 -5.20 -19.19
N LYS A 414 -27.29 -5.86 -20.31
CA LYS A 414 -26.63 -5.22 -21.46
C LYS A 414 -27.39 -3.96 -21.93
N ASP A 415 -28.71 -4.01 -21.91
CA ASP A 415 -29.55 -2.90 -22.38
C ASP A 415 -29.60 -1.76 -21.35
N GLU A 416 -29.52 -2.06 -20.04
CA GLU A 416 -29.32 -1.05 -18.99
C GLU A 416 -27.94 -0.39 -19.07
N ILE A 417 -26.88 -1.16 -19.31
CA ILE A 417 -25.54 -0.61 -19.58
C ILE A 417 -25.59 0.33 -20.78
N LYS A 418 -26.23 -0.09 -21.88
CA LYS A 418 -26.41 0.75 -23.07
C LYS A 418 -27.25 2.00 -22.77
N ARG A 419 -28.33 1.89 -22.00
CA ARG A 419 -29.18 3.03 -21.58
C ARG A 419 -28.40 4.06 -20.77
N VAL A 420 -27.63 3.61 -19.77
CA VAL A 420 -26.83 4.48 -18.91
C VAL A 420 -25.67 5.09 -19.71
N ALA A 421 -25.01 4.32 -20.58
CA ALA A 421 -23.98 4.84 -21.46
C ALA A 421 -24.50 5.96 -22.39
N ASN A 422 -25.65 5.77 -23.04
CA ASN A 422 -26.29 6.83 -23.85
C ASN A 422 -26.72 8.06 -23.01
N LYS A 423 -27.04 7.88 -21.73
CA LYS A 423 -27.50 8.96 -20.86
C LYS A 423 -26.35 9.85 -20.35
N TYR A 424 -25.21 9.25 -19.99
CA TYR A 424 -24.12 9.96 -19.30
C TYR A 424 -22.81 10.08 -20.11
N LEU A 425 -22.66 9.34 -21.21
CA LEU A 425 -21.41 9.32 -22.00
C LEU A 425 -21.61 9.87 -23.43
N TRP A 426 -22.74 9.56 -24.06
CA TRP A 426 -23.01 9.97 -25.44
C TRP A 426 -23.33 11.47 -25.54
N ASP A 427 -22.51 12.22 -26.29
CA ASP A 427 -22.60 13.68 -26.46
C ASP A 427 -22.80 14.41 -25.12
N LYS A 428 -21.88 14.15 -24.19
CA LYS A 428 -21.79 14.82 -22.88
C LYS A 428 -20.46 15.54 -22.77
N ASP A 429 -20.48 16.65 -22.05
CA ASP A 429 -19.28 17.44 -21.79
C ASP A 429 -18.40 16.68 -20.78
N ILE A 430 -17.09 16.74 -20.97
CA ILE A 430 -16.12 16.05 -20.12
C ILE A 430 -15.35 17.04 -19.24
N ALA A 431 -14.94 16.57 -18.07
CA ALA A 431 -13.93 17.21 -17.23
C ALA A 431 -12.58 16.53 -17.47
N VAL A 432 -11.51 17.32 -17.62
CA VAL A 432 -10.15 16.82 -17.83
C VAL A 432 -9.18 17.50 -16.87
N ALA A 433 -8.38 16.70 -16.15
CA ALA A 433 -7.22 17.19 -15.42
C ALA A 433 -5.99 16.43 -15.89
N ALA A 434 -4.91 17.16 -16.21
CA ALA A 434 -3.69 16.58 -16.75
C ALA A 434 -2.44 17.23 -16.14
N LEU A 435 -1.45 16.42 -15.74
CA LEU A 435 -0.22 16.84 -15.04
C LEU A 435 1.02 16.17 -15.65
N GLY A 436 2.11 16.93 -15.79
CA GLY A 436 3.40 16.47 -16.33
C GLY A 436 3.56 16.83 -17.80
N ARG A 437 4.11 15.91 -18.61
CA ARG A 437 4.43 16.18 -20.03
C ARG A 437 3.23 16.07 -20.96
N VAL A 438 2.29 17.00 -20.75
CA VAL A 438 1.00 17.10 -21.45
C VAL A 438 1.06 18.04 -22.67
N GLU A 439 2.23 18.08 -23.32
CA GLU A 439 2.60 19.05 -24.34
C GLU A 439 2.09 18.75 -25.77
N VAL A 440 1.78 17.47 -26.05
CA VAL A 440 1.29 17.03 -27.36
C VAL A 440 -0.22 17.28 -27.48
N SER A 441 -0.66 17.56 -28.71
CA SER A 441 -1.93 18.24 -28.99
C SER A 441 -3.14 17.31 -29.12
N TRP A 442 -3.46 16.49 -28.10
CA TRP A 442 -4.85 16.06 -27.87
C TRP A 442 -5.67 17.25 -27.33
N THR A 443 -5.78 18.31 -28.13
CA THR A 443 -6.70 19.42 -27.88
C THR A 443 -8.12 18.91 -27.68
N THR A 444 -8.94 19.65 -26.95
CA THR A 444 -10.41 19.55 -27.04
C THR A 444 -10.89 19.63 -28.51
N THR A 445 -10.14 20.28 -29.40
CA THR A 445 -10.34 20.26 -30.86
C THR A 445 -10.11 18.92 -31.57
N ALA A 446 -9.48 17.93 -30.94
CA ALA A 446 -9.54 16.53 -31.42
C ALA A 446 -10.95 15.92 -31.17
N LEU A 447 -11.67 16.43 -30.17
CA LEU A 447 -13.07 16.11 -29.87
C LEU A 447 -14.03 16.95 -30.73
N ASP A 448 -13.63 18.15 -31.19
CA ASP A 448 -14.39 18.95 -32.18
C ASP A 448 -14.61 18.19 -33.51
N THR A 449 -13.87 17.11 -33.79
CA THR A 449 -14.21 16.16 -34.87
C THR A 449 -15.65 15.61 -34.73
N TYR A 450 -16.28 15.73 -33.56
CA TYR A 450 -17.66 15.35 -33.25
C TYR A 450 -18.59 16.52 -32.86
N ARG A 451 -18.17 17.80 -32.89
CA ARG A 451 -19.05 18.95 -32.57
C ARG A 451 -18.83 20.18 -33.48
N PRO A 452 -19.87 21.00 -33.76
CA PRO A 452 -19.72 22.21 -34.58
C PRO A 452 -18.91 23.32 -33.89
N GLN A 453 -18.04 23.97 -34.67
CA GLN A 453 -17.05 24.97 -34.22
C GLN A 453 -17.65 26.21 -33.52
N SER A 454 -17.05 26.64 -32.41
CA SER A 454 -16.56 28.02 -32.20
C SER A 454 -16.01 28.26 -30.77
N TRP A 455 -15.25 29.37 -30.62
CA TRP A 455 -14.68 29.93 -29.38
C TRP A 455 -13.43 29.21 -28.82
N GLY A 456 -12.49 30.02 -28.31
CA GLY A 456 -11.24 29.55 -27.71
C GLY A 456 -10.66 30.59 -26.75
N ALA A 457 -9.82 30.14 -25.82
CA ALA A 457 -9.24 30.95 -24.75
C ALA A 457 -7.73 30.68 -24.60
N ARG A 458 -7.03 31.55 -23.86
CA ARG A 458 -5.56 31.53 -23.71
C ARG A 458 -5.14 30.90 -22.38
N ALA A 459 -4.09 30.08 -22.41
CA ALA A 459 -3.38 29.63 -21.22
C ALA A 459 -2.44 30.70 -20.65
N MET A 460 -2.05 30.55 -19.38
CA MET A 460 -1.04 31.37 -18.69
C MET A 460 -0.17 30.43 -17.83
N HIS A 461 1.13 30.73 -17.68
CA HIS A 461 2.15 29.74 -17.29
C HIS A 461 2.97 30.24 -16.09
N VAL A 462 3.24 29.35 -15.12
CA VAL A 462 4.17 29.52 -13.98
C VAL A 462 4.94 28.19 -13.80
N PRO A 463 6.23 28.15 -13.39
CA PRO A 463 7.08 26.94 -13.55
C PRO A 463 7.67 26.32 -12.26
N ASP A 464 8.23 25.11 -12.45
CA ASP A 464 9.23 24.34 -11.67
C ASP A 464 8.91 23.84 -10.24
N VAL A 465 9.08 22.52 -10.00
CA VAL A 465 10.13 21.90 -9.15
C VAL A 465 10.14 20.35 -9.28
N ARG A 466 11.32 19.73 -9.14
CA ARG A 466 11.68 18.36 -9.61
C ARG A 466 11.46 17.20 -8.61
N ASP A 467 11.26 16.00 -9.18
CA ASP A 467 11.65 14.61 -8.80
C ASP A 467 12.04 14.24 -7.34
N GLY A 468 11.78 13.02 -6.84
CA GLY A 468 11.13 11.84 -7.44
C GLY A 468 11.50 10.51 -6.70
N VAL A 469 10.77 9.40 -6.96
CA VAL A 469 11.04 8.03 -6.43
C VAL A 469 10.69 6.98 -7.50
N TRP A 470 11.36 5.81 -7.50
CA TRP A 470 11.29 4.79 -8.57
C TRP A 470 10.63 3.45 -8.17
N PHE A 471 10.04 2.78 -9.17
CA PHE A 471 9.72 1.33 -9.17
C PHE A 471 10.28 0.70 -10.45
N GLY A 472 10.74 -0.56 -10.40
CA GLY A 472 11.34 -1.25 -11.56
C GLY A 472 10.78 -2.64 -11.84
N ASP A 473 10.23 -2.84 -13.05
CA ASP A 473 9.99 -4.16 -13.67
C ASP A 473 11.18 -4.48 -14.61
N TRP A 474 11.73 -5.69 -14.53
CA TRP A 474 12.97 -6.10 -15.21
C TRP A 474 12.77 -7.37 -16.05
N ARG A 475 12.15 -7.22 -17.23
CA ARG A 475 12.02 -8.31 -18.22
C ARG A 475 13.27 -8.46 -19.08
N GLY A 476 14.38 -8.84 -18.44
CA GLY A 476 15.54 -9.41 -19.13
C GLY A 476 15.25 -10.83 -19.61
N SER A 477 15.89 -11.28 -20.69
CA SER A 477 15.67 -12.60 -21.33
C SER A 477 16.27 -13.78 -20.55
N PHE A 478 16.19 -13.75 -19.22
CA PHE A 478 16.71 -14.76 -18.29
C PHE A 478 15.60 -15.41 -17.44
N PHE A 479 14.46 -14.74 -17.22
CA PHE A 479 13.36 -15.26 -16.41
C PHE A 479 12.23 -15.76 -17.31
N HIS A 480 12.28 -17.04 -17.69
CA HIS A 480 11.35 -17.64 -18.65
C HIS A 480 10.23 -18.50 -18.05
N ASP A 481 10.32 -18.87 -16.76
CA ASP A 481 9.37 -19.76 -16.07
C ASP A 481 9.06 -19.34 -14.61
N HIS A 482 9.52 -18.17 -14.14
CA HIS A 482 9.57 -17.79 -12.72
C HIS A 482 9.13 -16.35 -12.42
N SER A 483 8.07 -16.22 -11.63
CA SER A 483 7.63 -14.96 -10.99
C SER A 483 8.06 -14.97 -9.52
N ALA A 484 8.63 -13.87 -9.01
CA ALA A 484 9.08 -13.78 -7.62
C ALA A 484 8.89 -12.38 -7.02
N ILE A 485 8.67 -12.32 -5.70
CA ILE A 485 8.29 -11.13 -4.94
C ILE A 485 9.24 -10.97 -3.75
N LYS A 486 9.94 -9.83 -3.65
CA LYS A 486 10.71 -9.44 -2.45
C LYS A 486 9.79 -8.72 -1.47
N VAL A 487 9.54 -9.33 -0.31
CA VAL A 487 8.77 -8.74 0.79
C VAL A 487 9.74 -8.19 1.84
N VAL A 488 9.85 -6.87 1.93
CA VAL A 488 10.66 -6.18 2.95
C VAL A 488 9.72 -5.54 3.97
N SER A 489 9.87 -5.89 5.24
CA SER A 489 9.33 -5.10 6.35
C SER A 489 10.42 -4.85 7.39
N VAL A 490 10.50 -3.61 7.86
CA VAL A 490 11.44 -3.16 8.89
C VAL A 490 10.68 -3.08 10.22
N PRO A 491 10.99 -3.92 11.22
CA PRO A 491 10.30 -3.86 12.51
C PRO A 491 10.51 -2.52 13.20
N ARG A 492 9.42 -1.80 13.50
CA ARG A 492 9.46 -0.63 14.38
C ARG A 492 9.86 -1.07 15.80
N ALA A 493 10.51 -0.19 16.55
CA ALA A 493 11.01 -0.52 17.90
C ALA A 493 9.88 -1.03 18.81
N GLY A 494 10.10 -2.17 19.48
CA GLY A 494 9.08 -2.86 20.29
C GLY A 494 8.18 -3.83 19.52
N GLY A 495 8.11 -3.77 18.19
CA GLY A 495 7.31 -4.67 17.37
C GLY A 495 7.94 -6.07 17.23
N GLY A 496 7.30 -7.08 17.83
CA GLY A 496 7.74 -8.49 17.78
C GLY A 496 7.47 -9.23 16.47
N GLY A 497 7.19 -8.54 15.36
CA GLY A 497 6.81 -9.16 14.09
C GLY A 497 7.22 -8.33 12.87
N GLY A 498 7.77 -9.01 11.88
CA GLY A 498 8.13 -8.47 10.56
C GLY A 498 8.81 -9.55 9.71
N ILE A 499 8.42 -9.66 8.44
CA ILE A 499 9.07 -10.49 7.43
C ILE A 499 10.31 -9.72 6.93
N PRO A 500 11.55 -10.19 7.21
CA PRO A 500 12.75 -9.42 6.96
C PRO A 500 13.31 -9.75 5.57
N GLY A 501 13.28 -8.77 4.65
CA GLY A 501 13.98 -8.82 3.35
C GLY A 501 13.81 -10.11 2.54
N THR A 502 12.64 -10.74 2.61
CA THR A 502 12.42 -12.14 2.22
C THR A 502 11.91 -12.25 0.79
N THR A 503 12.56 -13.06 -0.04
CA THR A 503 12.11 -13.28 -1.43
C THR A 503 11.30 -14.57 -1.53
N LEU A 504 10.03 -14.43 -1.94
CA LEU A 504 9.12 -15.50 -2.30
C LEU A 504 9.25 -15.78 -3.80
N VAL A 505 9.64 -17.00 -4.17
CA VAL A 505 9.57 -17.46 -5.57
C VAL A 505 8.25 -18.20 -5.73
N LEU A 506 7.47 -17.87 -6.76
CA LEU A 506 6.15 -18.43 -7.03
C LEU A 506 6.20 -19.41 -8.23
N ASP A 507 5.32 -20.40 -8.20
CA ASP A 507 5.01 -21.18 -9.39
C ASP A 507 3.95 -20.45 -10.24
N GLU A 508 4.28 -20.12 -11.49
CA GLU A 508 3.44 -19.27 -12.34
C GLU A 508 2.13 -19.93 -12.80
N LYS A 509 2.03 -21.26 -12.70
CA LYS A 509 0.87 -22.05 -13.14
C LYS A 509 -0.18 -22.22 -12.05
N THR A 510 0.23 -22.10 -10.78
CA THR A 510 -0.61 -22.31 -9.59
C THR A 510 -0.71 -21.08 -8.68
N GLY A 511 0.20 -20.13 -8.80
CA GLY A 511 0.34 -18.99 -7.88
C GLY A 511 0.91 -19.38 -6.50
N ALA A 512 1.26 -20.64 -6.28
CA ALA A 512 1.76 -21.14 -5.00
C ALA A 512 3.19 -20.68 -4.73
N ALA A 513 3.54 -20.49 -3.45
CA ALA A 513 4.92 -20.23 -3.03
C ALA A 513 5.78 -21.49 -3.25
N ARG A 514 6.62 -21.46 -4.29
CA ARG A 514 7.56 -22.52 -4.68
C ARG A 514 8.79 -22.55 -3.77
N ALA A 515 9.28 -21.38 -3.35
CA ALA A 515 10.37 -21.26 -2.39
C ALA A 515 10.36 -19.94 -1.63
N VAL A 516 11.12 -19.91 -0.54
CA VAL A 516 11.43 -18.71 0.26
C VAL A 516 12.94 -18.65 0.45
N THR A 517 13.58 -17.53 0.13
CA THR A 517 15.04 -17.40 0.14
C THR A 517 15.53 -15.99 0.51
N LEU A 518 16.83 -15.88 0.82
CA LEU A 518 17.55 -14.68 1.21
C LEU A 518 18.89 -14.61 0.45
N THR A 519 19.19 -13.45 -0.10
CA THR A 519 20.28 -13.21 -1.06
C THR A 519 21.27 -12.16 -0.52
N SER A 520 22.49 -12.12 -1.09
CA SER A 520 23.57 -11.25 -0.60
C SER A 520 24.58 -10.92 -1.70
N GLY A 521 24.65 -9.63 -2.08
CA GLY A 521 25.65 -9.11 -3.02
C GLY A 521 27.06 -9.00 -2.42
N SER A 522 27.19 -8.86 -1.09
CA SER A 522 28.48 -8.62 -0.42
C SER A 522 29.47 -9.76 -0.57
N VAL A 523 29.00 -11.01 -0.61
CA VAL A 523 29.88 -12.19 -0.82
C VAL A 523 30.42 -12.21 -2.25
N LEU A 524 29.62 -11.80 -3.24
CA LEU A 524 30.06 -11.63 -4.62
C LEU A 524 31.06 -10.47 -4.74
N ALA A 525 30.78 -9.33 -4.11
CA ALA A 525 31.69 -8.19 -4.04
C ALA A 525 33.06 -8.58 -3.46
N THR A 526 33.05 -9.29 -2.32
CA THR A 526 34.27 -9.77 -1.65
C THR A 526 35.04 -10.77 -2.53
N ARG A 527 34.35 -11.60 -3.33
CA ARG A 527 35.00 -12.52 -4.30
C ARG A 527 35.63 -11.78 -5.47
N LEU A 528 34.96 -10.74 -5.97
CA LEU A 528 35.42 -9.95 -7.12
C LEU A 528 36.63 -9.08 -6.77
N VAL A 529 36.52 -8.22 -5.75
CA VAL A 529 37.54 -7.20 -5.41
C VAL A 529 38.25 -7.44 -4.07
N GLY A 530 37.61 -8.10 -3.11
CA GLY A 530 38.15 -8.36 -1.78
C GLY A 530 39.33 -9.36 -1.73
N PRO A 531 39.81 -9.69 -0.50
CA PRO A 531 40.91 -10.62 -0.29
C PRO A 531 40.54 -12.04 -0.73
N LYS A 532 41.51 -12.76 -1.32
CA LYS A 532 41.30 -14.12 -1.87
C LYS A 532 41.09 -15.19 -0.80
N SER A 533 41.73 -15.02 0.36
CA SER A 533 41.71 -15.98 1.48
C SER A 533 41.61 -15.25 2.83
N PRO A 534 40.47 -14.61 3.14
CA PRO A 534 40.28 -13.96 4.43
C PRO A 534 40.28 -15.00 5.57
N ALA A 535 40.91 -14.66 6.69
CA ALA A 535 40.96 -15.50 7.89
C ALA A 535 40.05 -14.99 9.01
N ARG A 536 39.73 -13.68 9.02
CA ARG A 536 39.03 -12.98 10.10
C ARG A 536 37.88 -12.13 9.56
N LEU A 537 36.66 -12.51 9.93
CA LEU A 537 35.41 -11.83 9.57
C LEU A 537 34.93 -10.97 10.74
N VAL A 538 34.47 -9.75 10.46
CA VAL A 538 33.87 -8.85 11.47
C VAL A 538 32.48 -8.43 11.00
N LEU A 539 31.47 -8.57 11.86
CA LEU A 539 30.07 -8.34 11.53
C LEU A 539 29.43 -7.38 12.53
N PHE A 540 28.83 -6.28 12.05
CA PHE A 540 28.12 -5.32 12.88
C PHE A 540 26.60 -5.51 12.81
N GLY A 541 25.99 -5.81 13.96
CA GLY A 541 24.55 -5.96 14.14
C GLY A 541 24.14 -7.36 14.62
N ALA A 542 22.90 -7.47 15.11
CA ALA A 542 22.27 -8.71 15.57
C ALA A 542 20.95 -9.02 14.83
N GLY A 543 20.78 -8.46 13.62
CA GLY A 543 19.62 -8.71 12.77
C GLY A 543 19.73 -10.00 11.97
N LEU A 544 18.60 -10.49 11.44
CA LEU A 544 18.57 -11.69 10.60
C LEU A 544 19.40 -11.56 9.32
N GLN A 545 19.65 -10.34 8.83
CA GLN A 545 20.61 -10.09 7.75
C GLN A 545 22.03 -10.54 8.12
N ILE A 546 22.55 -10.18 9.31
CA ILE A 546 23.87 -10.62 9.79
C ILE A 546 23.93 -12.14 9.96
N LYS A 547 22.86 -12.78 10.46
CA LYS A 547 22.80 -14.25 10.59
C LYS A 547 23.08 -14.98 9.29
N HIS A 548 22.51 -14.50 8.18
CA HIS A 548 22.71 -15.09 6.85
C HIS A 548 24.04 -14.67 6.22
N HIS A 549 24.51 -13.45 6.47
CA HIS A 549 25.83 -13.01 6.02
C HIS A 549 26.96 -13.83 6.68
N ALA A 550 26.88 -14.08 7.99
CA ALA A 550 27.81 -14.96 8.70
C ALA A 550 27.91 -16.33 8.01
N ARG A 551 26.77 -17.03 7.88
CA ARG A 551 26.67 -18.34 7.22
C ARG A 551 27.27 -18.34 5.82
N LEU A 552 26.84 -17.40 4.98
CA LEU A 552 27.28 -17.31 3.58
C LEU A 552 28.78 -17.03 3.47
N PHE A 553 29.35 -16.16 4.31
CA PHE A 553 30.80 -15.90 4.31
C PHE A 553 31.61 -17.12 4.80
N ILE A 554 31.23 -17.71 5.94
CA ILE A 554 31.92 -18.88 6.51
C ILE A 554 31.92 -20.06 5.51
N GLN A 555 30.77 -20.32 4.88
CA GLN A 555 30.64 -21.38 3.86
C GLN A 555 31.34 -21.03 2.54
N SER A 556 31.39 -19.75 2.15
CA SER A 556 32.03 -19.32 0.90
C SER A 556 33.55 -19.21 0.97
N TYR A 557 34.11 -19.13 2.17
CA TYR A 557 35.55 -18.98 2.43
C TYR A 557 36.00 -19.90 3.59
N PRO A 558 36.36 -21.17 3.31
CA PRO A 558 36.91 -22.09 4.31
C PRO A 558 38.23 -21.64 4.98
N SER A 559 38.81 -20.53 4.54
CA SER A 559 39.95 -19.88 5.19
C SER A 559 39.56 -19.08 6.44
N ILE A 560 38.28 -18.71 6.61
CA ILE A 560 37.80 -17.96 7.78
C ILE A 560 37.83 -18.89 9.00
N THR A 561 38.72 -18.57 9.94
CA THR A 561 38.91 -19.32 11.20
C THR A 561 38.41 -18.54 12.42
N HIS A 562 38.25 -17.22 12.28
CA HIS A 562 37.78 -16.33 13.32
C HIS A 562 36.63 -15.46 12.79
N CYS A 563 35.56 -15.33 13.56
CA CYS A 563 34.46 -14.41 13.30
C CYS A 563 34.18 -13.60 14.58
N THR A 564 34.02 -12.28 14.45
CA THR A 564 33.66 -11.40 15.57
C THR A 564 32.36 -10.67 15.28
N ILE A 565 31.35 -10.87 16.12
CA ILE A 565 30.06 -10.17 16.00
C ILE A 565 30.03 -9.03 17.00
N ILE A 566 29.89 -7.81 16.49
CA ILE A 566 29.84 -6.57 17.24
C ILE A 566 28.40 -6.06 17.22
N ASN A 567 27.84 -5.76 18.39
CA ASN A 567 26.49 -5.22 18.51
C ASN A 567 26.46 -4.05 19.51
N ARG A 568 25.51 -3.13 19.34
CA ARG A 568 25.45 -1.89 20.12
C ARG A 568 25.20 -2.14 21.61
N SER A 569 24.32 -3.07 21.94
CA SER A 569 23.95 -3.42 23.32
C SER A 569 23.58 -4.89 23.42
N LEU A 570 23.80 -5.51 24.58
CA LEU A 570 23.32 -6.87 24.85
C LEU A 570 21.80 -6.95 24.69
N ASN A 571 21.30 -7.97 23.99
CA ASN A 571 19.88 -8.30 23.83
C ASN A 571 19.73 -9.73 23.29
N ASP A 572 18.54 -10.32 23.42
CA ASP A 572 18.31 -11.74 23.18
C ASP A 572 18.72 -12.20 21.77
N ARG A 573 18.38 -11.42 20.74
CA ARG A 573 18.76 -11.69 19.33
C ARG A 573 20.26 -11.84 19.12
N PHE A 574 21.08 -11.16 19.92
CA PHE A 574 22.54 -11.27 19.87
C PHE A 574 23.05 -12.54 20.57
N THR A 575 22.45 -12.87 21.72
CA THR A 575 22.72 -14.11 22.45
C THR A 575 22.34 -15.34 21.62
N GLU A 576 21.15 -15.33 21.01
CA GLU A 576 20.66 -16.35 20.07
C GLU A 576 21.58 -16.50 18.85
N LEU A 577 21.96 -15.38 18.21
CA LEU A 577 22.84 -15.38 17.04
C LEU A 577 24.21 -16.00 17.33
N LEU A 578 24.80 -15.70 18.50
CA LEU A 578 26.06 -16.30 18.93
C LEU A 578 25.91 -17.79 19.25
N ALA A 579 24.83 -18.18 19.92
CA ALA A 579 24.56 -19.58 20.26
C ALA A 579 24.36 -20.44 18.99
N ASP A 580 23.53 -19.98 18.05
CA ASP A 580 23.25 -20.67 16.78
C ASP A 580 24.53 -20.87 15.96
N LEU A 581 25.32 -19.80 15.76
CA LEU A 581 26.55 -19.88 14.96
C LEU A 581 27.65 -20.72 15.63
N THR A 582 27.70 -20.75 16.97
CA THR A 582 28.60 -21.65 17.72
C THR A 582 28.19 -23.12 17.56
N MET A 583 26.88 -23.39 17.51
CA MET A 583 26.34 -24.74 17.32
C MET A 583 26.50 -25.23 15.87
N GLU A 584 26.35 -24.33 14.90
CA GLU A 584 26.44 -24.62 13.46
C GLU A 584 27.90 -24.73 12.95
N PHE A 585 28.82 -23.94 13.53
CA PHE A 585 30.24 -23.90 13.14
C PHE A 585 31.18 -24.14 14.34
N PRO A 586 31.16 -25.33 14.99
CA PRO A 586 31.92 -25.59 16.22
C PRO A 586 33.46 -25.59 16.07
N SER A 587 33.97 -25.54 14.84
CA SER A 587 35.40 -25.38 14.53
C SER A 587 35.83 -23.93 14.29
N LEU A 588 34.87 -22.99 14.21
CA LEU A 588 35.11 -21.56 14.05
C LEU A 588 35.30 -20.92 15.43
N ARG A 589 36.32 -20.06 15.59
CA ARG A 589 36.38 -19.19 16.76
C ARG A 589 35.39 -18.03 16.57
N LEU A 590 34.31 -18.04 17.35
CA LEU A 590 33.31 -16.98 17.39
C LEU A 590 33.49 -16.12 18.65
N ASP A 591 33.84 -14.84 18.46
CA ASP A 591 33.93 -13.85 19.53
C ASP A 591 32.73 -12.87 19.46
N GLY A 592 32.17 -12.48 20.60
CA GLY A 592 31.04 -11.53 20.68
C GLY A 592 31.41 -10.27 21.48
N LEU A 593 31.15 -9.08 20.93
CA LEU A 593 31.49 -7.80 21.55
C LEU A 593 30.31 -6.82 21.59
N ILE A 594 30.20 -6.07 22.69
CA ILE A 594 29.23 -5.00 22.89
C ILE A 594 29.91 -3.63 22.77
N SER A 595 29.65 -2.89 21.69
CA SER A 595 30.38 -1.63 21.40
C SER A 595 30.09 -0.49 22.37
N SER A 596 28.97 -0.51 23.11
CA SER A 596 28.71 0.46 24.19
C SER A 596 29.45 0.16 25.49
N ALA A 597 30.21 -0.95 25.58
CA ALA A 597 30.78 -1.44 26.84
C ALA A 597 32.21 -2.00 26.72
N GLN A 598 32.72 -2.24 25.52
CA GLN A 598 34.02 -2.87 25.26
C GLN A 598 34.75 -2.13 24.13
N ASN A 599 36.09 -2.09 24.16
CA ASN A 599 36.86 -1.57 23.03
C ASN A 599 36.78 -2.56 21.85
N ILE A 600 36.19 -2.10 20.75
CA ILE A 600 36.04 -2.87 19.50
C ILE A 600 37.19 -2.65 18.50
N GLU A 601 38.06 -1.64 18.72
CA GLU A 601 39.17 -1.32 17.83
C GLU A 601 40.02 -2.55 17.45
N PRO A 602 40.45 -3.45 18.37
CA PRO A 602 41.29 -4.58 17.99
C PRO A 602 40.61 -5.54 17.02
N ALA A 603 39.28 -5.72 17.13
CA ALA A 603 38.52 -6.57 16.22
C ALA A 603 38.40 -5.93 14.82
N VAL A 604 38.09 -4.63 14.75
CA VAL A 604 38.03 -3.86 13.50
C VAL A 604 39.40 -3.83 12.80
N ARG A 605 40.47 -3.63 13.58
CA ARG A 605 41.86 -3.58 13.10
C ARG A 605 42.37 -4.91 12.57
N ASP A 606 41.94 -6.02 13.16
CA ASP A 606 42.33 -7.37 12.74
C ASP A 606 41.51 -7.91 11.55
N GLY A 607 40.33 -7.36 11.24
CA GLY A 607 39.41 -7.87 10.23
C GLY A 607 39.95 -7.86 8.80
N ASP A 608 39.87 -8.99 8.09
CA ASP A 608 40.11 -9.07 6.64
C ASP A 608 38.89 -8.62 5.84
N VAL A 609 37.71 -8.99 6.33
CA VAL A 609 36.41 -8.63 5.77
C VAL A 609 35.53 -8.09 6.88
N ILE A 610 34.96 -6.91 6.68
CA ILE A 610 34.05 -6.24 7.61
C ILE A 610 32.70 -6.09 6.91
N CYS A 611 31.59 -6.42 7.58
CA CYS A 611 30.24 -6.19 7.05
C CYS A 611 29.38 -5.47 8.08
N THR A 612 28.63 -4.46 7.66
CA THR A 612 27.77 -3.65 8.52
C THR A 612 26.32 -3.74 8.05
N ALA A 613 25.42 -4.20 8.93
CA ALA A 613 23.98 -4.26 8.63
C ALA A 613 23.19 -3.71 9.82
N THR A 614 23.29 -2.40 9.99
CA THR A 614 22.73 -1.62 11.09
C THR A 614 22.01 -0.38 10.56
N SER A 615 20.91 0.01 11.21
CA SER A 615 20.25 1.29 10.95
C SER A 615 20.94 2.42 11.75
N SER A 616 22.27 2.57 11.60
CA SER A 616 23.03 3.58 12.34
C SER A 616 22.96 4.94 11.65
N THR A 617 22.89 6.01 12.44
CA THR A 617 22.96 7.41 11.96
C THR A 617 24.32 8.06 12.23
N GLN A 618 25.28 7.28 12.74
CA GLN A 618 26.64 7.68 13.09
C GLN A 618 27.62 6.53 12.76
N PRO A 619 28.86 6.81 12.31
CA PRO A 619 29.86 5.79 12.03
C PRO A 619 30.04 4.76 13.14
N LEU A 620 30.12 3.48 12.77
CA LEU A 620 30.22 2.35 13.71
C LEU A 620 31.63 2.15 14.29
N PHE A 621 32.63 2.71 13.61
CA PHE A 621 34.06 2.65 13.90
C PHE A 621 34.76 3.84 13.22
N ASP A 622 35.98 4.14 13.66
CA ASP A 622 36.88 5.08 12.96
C ASP A 622 37.54 4.36 11.78
N SER A 623 37.45 4.92 10.57
CA SER A 623 38.07 4.37 9.37
C SER A 623 39.59 4.22 9.47
N ALA A 624 40.28 4.94 10.37
CA ALA A 624 41.71 4.78 10.63
C ALA A 624 42.07 3.46 11.37
N TRP A 625 41.09 2.73 11.89
CA TRP A 625 41.33 1.44 12.55
C TRP A 625 41.56 0.30 11.54
N ILE A 626 40.88 0.35 10.40
CA ILE A 626 40.86 -0.72 9.39
C ILE A 626 42.26 -0.92 8.79
N LYS A 627 42.74 -2.16 8.70
CA LYS A 627 44.05 -2.46 8.09
C LYS A 627 44.06 -2.33 6.56
N GLN A 628 45.22 -2.03 5.99
CA GLN A 628 45.43 -2.05 4.53
C GLN A 628 45.10 -3.45 3.96
N GLY A 629 44.47 -3.49 2.78
CA GLY A 629 44.06 -4.71 2.09
C GLY A 629 42.76 -5.35 2.59
N ALA A 630 42.10 -4.75 3.60
CA ALA A 630 40.78 -5.18 4.04
C ALA A 630 39.68 -4.82 3.03
N HIS A 631 38.55 -5.54 3.12
CA HIS A 631 37.34 -5.28 2.34
C HIS A 631 36.16 -4.97 3.26
N VAL A 632 35.43 -3.88 2.99
CA VAL A 632 34.29 -3.43 3.80
C VAL A 632 33.00 -3.46 2.99
N ASN A 633 31.97 -4.11 3.53
CA ASN A 633 30.63 -4.20 2.94
C ASN A 633 29.66 -3.36 3.78
N LEU A 634 29.22 -2.22 3.22
CA LEU A 634 28.30 -1.26 3.86
C LEU A 634 26.86 -1.51 3.38
N ILE A 635 26.10 -2.30 4.14
CA ILE A 635 24.84 -2.92 3.69
C ILE A 635 23.64 -2.69 4.64
N GLY A 636 23.75 -1.79 5.61
CA GLY A 636 22.69 -1.40 6.55
C GLY A 636 22.17 0.03 6.39
N SER A 637 22.97 0.95 5.84
CA SER A 637 22.57 2.34 5.51
C SER A 637 21.85 2.41 4.16
N TYR A 638 20.54 2.67 4.17
CA TYR A 638 19.70 2.81 2.96
C TYR A 638 18.89 4.12 2.94
N THR A 639 19.29 5.13 3.73
CA THR A 639 18.72 6.48 3.67
C THR A 639 19.84 7.51 3.88
N SER A 640 19.71 8.70 3.30
CA SER A 640 20.69 9.80 3.41
C SER A 640 20.95 10.30 4.84
N THR A 641 20.12 9.88 5.81
CA THR A 641 20.33 10.14 7.24
C THR A 641 21.24 9.11 7.93
N MET A 642 21.37 7.90 7.37
CA MET A 642 22.16 6.81 7.93
C MET A 642 23.65 6.92 7.55
N ARG A 643 24.53 6.50 8.46
CA ARG A 643 25.97 6.34 8.24
C ARG A 643 26.44 5.09 8.97
N GLU A 644 27.11 4.18 8.28
CA GLU A 644 27.79 3.05 8.90
C GLU A 644 29.31 3.27 9.02
N SER A 645 29.88 4.14 8.19
CA SER A 645 31.30 4.55 8.22
C SER A 645 31.46 6.06 8.05
N ASP A 646 32.62 6.61 8.43
CA ASP A 646 32.96 8.01 8.16
C ASP A 646 33.52 8.20 6.72
N PRO A 647 33.48 9.44 6.17
CA PRO A 647 34.02 9.77 4.84
C PRO A 647 35.52 9.50 4.63
N GLY A 648 36.30 9.24 5.69
CA GLY A 648 37.67 8.79 5.60
C GLY A 648 37.80 7.41 4.95
N LEU A 649 36.84 6.51 5.18
CA LEU A 649 36.82 5.17 4.56
C LEU A 649 36.72 5.28 3.02
N ILE A 650 35.85 6.17 2.54
CA ILE A 650 35.63 6.41 1.12
C ILE A 650 36.88 7.01 0.44
N LYS A 651 37.61 7.89 1.14
CA LYS A 651 38.91 8.41 0.70
C LYS A 651 40.00 7.34 0.67
N ARG A 652 40.03 6.46 1.67
CA ARG A 652 40.95 5.31 1.74
C ARG A 652 40.70 4.27 0.65
N ALA A 653 39.45 4.10 0.23
CA ALA A 653 39.07 3.32 -0.95
C ALA A 653 39.41 4.01 -2.30
N GLY A 654 40.23 5.07 -2.28
CA GLY A 654 40.67 5.77 -3.49
C GLY A 654 39.59 6.55 -4.22
N ARG A 655 38.41 6.73 -3.58
CA ARG A 655 37.19 7.25 -4.23
C ARG A 655 36.82 6.45 -5.48
N LEU A 656 36.95 5.12 -5.44
CA LEU A 656 36.36 4.23 -6.45
C LEU A 656 35.60 3.10 -5.77
N ILE A 657 34.30 3.30 -5.59
CA ILE A 657 33.47 2.43 -4.74
C ILE A 657 32.67 1.45 -5.60
N LEU A 658 32.67 0.17 -5.21
CA LEU A 658 31.82 -0.84 -5.81
C LEU A 658 30.40 -0.69 -5.25
N VAL A 659 29.38 -0.63 -6.11
CA VAL A 659 27.97 -0.42 -5.73
C VAL A 659 27.06 -1.50 -6.31
N ASP A 660 25.88 -1.68 -5.73
CA ASP A 660 24.80 -2.46 -6.34
C ASP A 660 24.14 -1.69 -7.51
N GLU A 661 23.74 -0.44 -7.28
CA GLU A 661 23.22 0.48 -8.28
C GLU A 661 23.75 1.91 -8.03
N THR A 662 24.32 2.54 -9.06
CA THR A 662 25.01 3.84 -8.94
C THR A 662 24.06 4.97 -8.56
N LYS A 663 22.88 5.05 -9.20
CA LYS A 663 21.92 6.15 -8.98
C LYS A 663 21.38 6.17 -7.55
N SER A 664 20.92 5.02 -7.07
CA SER A 664 20.34 4.85 -5.75
C SER A 664 21.39 5.08 -4.66
N CYS A 665 22.62 4.59 -4.86
CA CYS A 665 23.74 4.88 -3.94
C CYS A 665 24.09 6.38 -3.83
N LEU A 666 23.97 7.18 -4.89
CA LEU A 666 24.22 8.63 -4.83
C LEU A 666 23.15 9.42 -4.05
N VAL A 667 21.94 8.89 -3.93
CA VAL A 667 20.79 9.56 -3.27
C VAL A 667 20.56 9.04 -1.84
N GLU A 668 20.81 7.75 -1.61
CA GLU A 668 20.40 7.06 -0.38
C GLU A 668 21.58 6.73 0.55
N SER A 669 22.84 6.81 0.10
CA SER A 669 24.00 6.49 0.92
C SER A 669 24.58 7.72 1.61
N GLY A 670 24.20 7.96 2.87
CA GLY A 670 24.70 9.10 3.65
C GLY A 670 26.24 9.18 3.72
N GLU A 671 26.95 8.04 3.80
CA GLU A 671 28.42 8.03 3.80
C GLU A 671 29.06 8.36 2.43
N LEU A 672 28.37 8.18 1.30
CA LEU A 672 28.85 8.63 -0.02
C LEU A 672 28.54 10.11 -0.26
N ILE A 673 27.39 10.58 0.23
CA ILE A 673 26.97 11.98 0.19
C ILE A 673 27.90 12.85 1.04
N ASP A 674 28.18 12.44 2.28
CA ASP A 674 29.14 13.10 3.18
C ASP A 674 30.59 13.07 2.64
N ALA A 675 30.90 12.09 1.78
CA ALA A 675 32.18 12.03 1.05
C ALA A 675 32.16 12.82 -0.27
N SER A 676 31.01 13.32 -0.71
CA SER A 676 30.80 14.02 -1.99
C SER A 676 31.35 13.24 -3.19
N ILE A 677 30.90 11.99 -3.33
CA ILE A 677 31.24 11.09 -4.46
C ILE A 677 30.44 11.44 -5.72
N THR A 678 31.06 11.30 -6.90
CA THR A 678 30.42 11.49 -8.22
C THR A 678 30.15 10.17 -8.96
N GLU A 679 29.42 10.23 -10.09
CA GLU A 679 28.99 9.05 -10.85
C GLU A 679 30.17 8.24 -11.45
N ASP A 680 31.26 8.92 -11.83
CA ASP A 680 32.50 8.34 -12.38
C ASP A 680 33.44 7.71 -11.33
N GLU A 681 33.14 7.97 -10.05
CA GLU A 681 33.79 7.40 -8.86
C GLU A 681 33.04 6.15 -8.33
N LEU A 682 32.00 5.71 -9.03
CA LEU A 682 31.23 4.50 -8.72
C LEU A 682 31.36 3.43 -9.81
N VAL A 683 31.29 2.16 -9.39
CA VAL A 683 31.36 0.99 -10.29
C VAL A 683 30.24 0.02 -9.90
N GLU A 684 29.27 -0.18 -10.79
CA GLU A 684 28.19 -1.15 -10.54
C GLU A 684 28.72 -2.58 -10.64
N ILE A 685 28.44 -3.40 -9.63
CA ILE A 685 28.92 -4.78 -9.52
C ILE A 685 28.50 -5.65 -10.71
N GLY A 686 27.33 -5.37 -11.32
CA GLY A 686 26.85 -6.05 -12.53
C GLY A 686 27.74 -5.86 -13.77
N THR A 687 28.61 -4.84 -13.78
CA THR A 687 29.61 -4.66 -14.86
C THR A 687 30.79 -5.62 -14.73
N LEU A 688 31.15 -6.00 -13.49
CA LEU A 688 32.32 -6.83 -13.19
C LEU A 688 32.07 -8.35 -13.34
N VAL A 689 30.80 -8.75 -13.49
CA VAL A 689 30.40 -10.17 -13.63
C VAL A 689 30.36 -10.62 -15.10
N ARG A 690 30.49 -9.70 -16.07
CA ARG A 690 30.46 -10.02 -17.51
C ARG A 690 31.76 -10.67 -17.96
N GLU A 691 31.68 -11.70 -18.80
CA GLU A 691 32.87 -12.34 -19.38
C GLU A 691 33.58 -11.39 -20.36
N GLY A 692 34.85 -11.08 -20.10
CA GLY A 692 35.67 -10.27 -21.00
C GLY A 692 36.91 -9.64 -20.36
N SER A 693 37.82 -9.13 -21.19
CA SER A 693 39.05 -8.48 -20.71
C SER A 693 38.81 -7.15 -19.97
N GLU A 694 37.62 -6.57 -20.13
CA GLU A 694 37.27 -5.26 -19.57
C GLU A 694 36.80 -5.38 -18.12
N ALA A 695 35.96 -6.36 -17.79
CA ALA A 695 35.60 -6.68 -16.42
C ALA A 695 36.84 -7.01 -15.56
N ALA A 696 37.79 -7.78 -16.10
CA ALA A 696 39.05 -8.08 -15.42
C ALA A 696 39.89 -6.82 -15.13
N LYS A 697 39.96 -5.86 -16.08
CA LYS A 697 40.62 -4.57 -15.86
C LYS A 697 39.88 -3.70 -14.83
N ALA A 698 38.56 -3.71 -14.84
CA ALA A 698 37.74 -2.93 -13.91
C ALA A 698 37.82 -3.47 -12.46
N ILE A 699 37.83 -4.80 -12.28
CA ILE A 699 38.12 -5.46 -10.99
C ILE A 699 39.47 -4.99 -10.45
N GLU A 700 40.51 -4.98 -11.29
CA GLU A 700 41.85 -4.60 -10.86
C GLU A 700 41.98 -3.08 -10.62
N ARG A 701 41.26 -2.24 -11.39
CA ARG A 701 41.12 -0.79 -11.13
C ARG A 701 40.54 -0.53 -9.73
N VAL A 702 39.48 -1.25 -9.34
CA VAL A 702 38.89 -1.12 -7.98
C VAL A 702 39.84 -1.63 -6.90
N ARG A 703 40.58 -2.72 -7.14
CA ARG A 703 41.61 -3.22 -6.21
C ARG A 703 42.78 -2.28 -6.00
N GLN A 704 43.16 -1.51 -7.01
CA GLN A 704 44.35 -0.64 -6.99
C GLN A 704 44.03 0.83 -6.72
N ALA A 705 42.75 1.22 -6.62
CA ALA A 705 42.36 2.61 -6.40
C ALA A 705 42.80 3.15 -5.02
N GLY A 706 42.71 2.31 -3.98
CA GLY A 706 42.91 2.70 -2.59
C GLY A 706 43.71 1.68 -1.77
N ASP A 707 43.87 1.96 -0.47
CA ASP A 707 44.54 1.05 0.47
C ASP A 707 43.57 0.04 1.11
N VAL A 708 42.26 0.21 0.90
CA VAL A 708 41.18 -0.74 1.20
C VAL A 708 40.21 -0.82 0.02
N THR A 709 39.33 -1.82 0.00
CA THR A 709 38.22 -1.87 -0.97
C THR A 709 36.88 -1.79 -0.26
N VAL A 710 35.92 -1.07 -0.84
CA VAL A 710 34.58 -0.88 -0.27
C VAL A 710 33.53 -1.34 -1.27
N PHE A 711 32.58 -2.13 -0.79
CA PHE A 711 31.30 -2.38 -1.43
C PHE A 711 30.19 -1.66 -0.65
N LYS A 712 29.37 -0.89 -1.36
CA LYS A 712 28.17 -0.24 -0.84
C LYS A 712 26.94 -0.87 -1.46
N SER A 713 25.91 -1.11 -0.64
CA SER A 713 24.59 -1.53 -1.13
C SER A 713 23.50 -0.75 -0.40
N VAL A 714 22.48 -0.34 -1.16
CA VAL A 714 21.23 0.23 -0.62
C VAL A 714 20.05 -0.74 -0.79
N GLY A 715 20.14 -1.72 -1.69
CA GLY A 715 19.35 -2.96 -1.65
C GLY A 715 18.40 -3.20 -2.83
N VAL A 716 18.93 -3.23 -4.05
CA VAL A 716 18.19 -3.38 -5.32
C VAL A 716 17.20 -4.56 -5.29
N GLY A 717 15.90 -4.25 -5.24
CA GLY A 717 14.84 -5.28 -5.11
C GLY A 717 14.82 -6.29 -6.25
N ALA A 718 15.04 -5.85 -7.49
CA ALA A 718 15.09 -6.71 -8.67
C ALA A 718 16.27 -7.70 -8.66
N GLN A 719 17.39 -7.34 -8.04
CA GLN A 719 18.56 -8.22 -7.93
C GLN A 719 18.25 -9.43 -7.04
N ASP A 720 17.61 -9.20 -5.89
CA ASP A 720 17.23 -10.27 -4.96
C ASP A 720 16.12 -11.17 -5.53
N VAL A 721 15.17 -10.60 -6.29
CA VAL A 721 14.17 -11.34 -7.07
C VAL A 721 14.84 -12.26 -8.10
N GLY A 722 15.79 -11.74 -8.87
CA GLY A 722 16.48 -12.50 -9.92
C GLY A 722 17.40 -13.60 -9.38
N VAL A 723 18.19 -13.31 -8.35
CA VAL A 723 19.07 -14.31 -7.72
C VAL A 723 18.24 -15.39 -7.00
N ALA A 724 17.08 -15.04 -6.42
CA ALA A 724 16.18 -16.01 -5.81
C ALA A 724 15.67 -17.06 -6.80
N GLY A 725 15.23 -16.65 -8.00
CA GLY A 725 14.81 -17.58 -9.06
C GLY A 725 15.92 -18.56 -9.43
N LEU A 726 17.10 -18.04 -9.76
CA LEU A 726 18.28 -18.85 -10.12
C LEU A 726 18.71 -19.82 -9.00
N MET A 727 18.58 -19.42 -7.73
CA MET A 727 18.85 -20.31 -6.60
C MET A 727 17.86 -21.49 -6.51
N VAL A 728 16.59 -21.28 -6.89
CA VAL A 728 15.58 -22.36 -6.94
C VAL A 728 15.89 -23.33 -8.08
N GLU A 729 16.17 -22.82 -9.29
CA GLU A 729 16.57 -23.64 -10.44
C GLU A 729 17.77 -24.53 -10.10
N LEU A 730 18.82 -23.95 -9.50
CA LEU A 730 20.03 -24.67 -9.12
C LEU A 730 19.76 -25.69 -8.00
N ALA A 731 18.96 -25.34 -6.98
CA ALA A 731 18.63 -26.26 -5.90
C ALA A 731 17.76 -27.44 -6.36
N GLU A 732 16.83 -27.22 -7.29
CA GLU A 732 16.04 -28.29 -7.91
C GLU A 732 16.91 -29.19 -8.80
N LYS A 733 17.76 -28.60 -9.65
CA LYS A 733 18.66 -29.30 -10.57
C LYS A 733 19.72 -30.15 -9.85
N ASP A 734 20.30 -29.64 -8.76
CA ASP A 734 21.27 -30.38 -7.94
C ASP A 734 20.61 -31.36 -6.95
N GLY A 735 19.27 -31.40 -6.88
CA GLY A 735 18.51 -32.22 -5.93
C GLY A 735 18.62 -31.74 -4.47
N ARG A 736 19.08 -30.51 -4.23
CA ARG A 736 19.33 -29.89 -2.91
C ARG A 736 18.24 -28.90 -2.48
N VAL A 737 17.00 -29.11 -2.93
CA VAL A 737 15.84 -28.40 -2.37
C VAL A 737 15.81 -28.63 -0.86
N GLY A 738 15.70 -27.55 -0.07
CA GLY A 738 15.70 -27.60 1.38
C GLY A 738 14.39 -28.12 1.98
N THR A 739 13.98 -27.57 3.12
CA THR A 739 12.75 -27.99 3.83
C THR A 739 11.52 -27.82 2.95
N ARG A 740 10.97 -28.94 2.47
CA ARG A 740 9.66 -28.96 1.81
C ARG A 740 8.57 -28.89 2.88
N VAL A 741 7.82 -27.78 2.90
CA VAL A 741 6.61 -27.65 3.71
C VAL A 741 5.43 -28.14 2.86
N ALA A 742 4.70 -29.13 3.36
CA ALA A 742 3.43 -29.54 2.76
C ALA A 742 2.33 -28.53 3.15
N TYR A 743 1.49 -28.17 2.20
CA TYR A 743 0.20 -27.53 2.46
C TYR A 743 -0.89 -28.59 2.26
N ASP A 744 -1.72 -28.77 3.28
CA ASP A 744 -2.95 -29.58 3.27
C ASP A 744 -4.18 -28.71 2.92
#